data_AF-W4GYQ3-F1
#
_entry.id   AF-W4GYQ3-F1
#
_cell.length_a   1.000
_cell.length_b   1.000
_cell.length_c   1.000
_cell.angle_alpha   90.00
_cell.angle_beta   90.00
_cell.angle_gamma   90.00
#
_symmetry.space_group_name_H-M   'P 1'
#
loop_
_entity.id
_entity.type
_entity.pdbx_description
1 polymer ?
#
loop_
_entity_poly.entity_id
_entity_poly.type
_entity_poly.pdbx_seq_one_letter_code
_entity_poly.pdbx_strand_id
1 'polypeptide(L)'
;MTRSNAKVTFHLPFIHGDKAKSTQTKEEQVNRLNSFWFCEAQRPPSITDKDDRVEAPKASNIYVTENRRLQSLLVRRKPQHRVKPKKVPRPRIVDDLISLEYRYQQSAKVVQRAWRRFSARSFWQRYFLAIKAAVTIQRHVRGILCRKFVRVWYRSRLRFVSKIQAVFRGHLSRRVLQSQLQWEHYNVNVIQRWSRGHFGRRRARAARRHMAAERIQCLWRGVQSRQQSDRLWLGAKATTIQRHMRGFLARKHTQCQSQRCHAAAVAMQRLFRGTLARTRIDAMLRDRETHNRKVVMNVLDAEIAWQTAYIDKLQRRLAKSRLEVTVVELEVELHRLHVQINDMECIYIDMSDQRAKMSPRAITDGWLSEMEMKMATQRRMITAAKLDAIFGHGYTFKQHDAKLTDHRDRLARATFRKHQLVKWRTEEFVDYWTREMNHLARVRDEAHRRNVAEQRRKWAVKFYNKSGKVQLHRPAPRVDTTFSMANTNLLATSSATTDSSDDVIATLSDQVKLVTVQSQLAQATEMFTPLLQRFSSTHSAVHQMTRDCKPNLPPLADNFVNQAAAEAQVSSDSVTTMPISPTKSKLKSPTKAQASLLAPPKPPLRSATVPWSLLDQLEAEKVKFKTEQAARKAGFTTNKHRKEVPVPSNS
;
A
#
# COMPACT_ATOMS: atom_id res chain seq x y z
N MET A 1 -16.61 37.14 4.29
CA MET A 1 -15.97 37.24 5.62
C MET A 1 -14.74 38.12 5.53
N THR A 2 -14.85 39.36 6.02
CA THR A 2 -13.78 40.35 6.03
C THR A 2 -12.82 40.09 7.21
N ARG A 3 -11.52 39.95 6.96
CA ARG A 3 -10.50 39.92 8.02
C ARG A 3 -9.70 41.22 8.01
N SER A 4 -9.71 41.89 9.16
CA SER A 4 -9.14 43.21 9.42
C SER A 4 -7.62 43.21 9.42
N ASN A 5 -7.02 44.10 8.62
CA ASN A 5 -5.60 44.43 8.71
C ASN A 5 -5.34 45.34 9.92
N ALA A 6 -4.85 44.77 11.03
CA ALA A 6 -4.41 45.54 12.19
C ALA A 6 -3.04 46.22 11.90
N LYS A 7 -3.08 47.46 11.38
CA LYS A 7 -1.90 48.35 11.33
C LYS A 7 -1.56 48.77 12.76
N VAL A 8 -0.45 48.27 13.31
CA VAL A 8 0.12 48.79 14.56
C VAL A 8 0.88 50.08 14.25
N THR A 9 0.20 51.21 14.38
CA THR A 9 0.80 52.54 14.32
C THR A 9 1.39 52.92 15.67
N PHE A 10 2.72 52.98 15.77
CA PHE A 10 3.38 53.60 16.92
C PHE A 10 3.19 55.12 16.85
N HIS A 11 2.33 55.66 17.71
CA HIS A 11 2.29 57.10 17.98
C HIS A 11 3.60 57.51 18.67
N LEU A 12 4.44 58.28 17.96
CA LEU A 12 5.44 59.12 18.62
C LEU A 12 4.75 60.39 19.14
N PRO A 13 4.91 60.76 20.42
CA PRO A 13 4.56 62.09 20.87
C PRO A 13 5.50 63.11 20.22
N PHE A 14 4.95 64.03 19.44
CA PHE A 14 5.63 65.28 19.11
C PHE A 14 5.84 66.05 20.42
N ILE A 15 7.10 66.27 20.80
CA ILE A 15 7.47 67.27 21.81
C ILE A 15 8.22 68.37 21.07
N HIS A 16 7.54 69.51 20.87
CA HIS A 16 8.21 70.74 20.47
C HIS A 16 9.25 71.13 21.53
N GLY A 17 10.44 71.54 21.08
CA GLY A 17 11.55 71.78 21.98
C GLY A 17 12.79 72.31 21.30
N ASP A 18 12.64 73.24 20.36
CA ASP A 18 13.77 74.06 19.89
C ASP A 18 14.32 74.86 21.06
N LYS A 19 15.35 74.31 21.71
CA LYS A 19 16.13 74.99 22.74
C LYS A 19 17.52 75.24 22.21
N ALA A 20 17.65 76.43 21.63
CA ALA A 20 18.84 77.23 21.43
C ALA A 20 20.14 76.58 21.94
N LYS A 21 20.92 76.02 21.02
CA LYS A 21 22.38 75.92 21.21
C LYS A 21 22.96 77.33 21.07
N SER A 22 22.90 78.10 22.15
CA SER A 22 23.73 79.29 22.33
C SER A 22 25.20 78.83 22.41
N THR A 23 25.83 78.68 21.25
CA THR A 23 27.28 78.78 21.14
C THR A 23 27.62 80.25 21.31
N GLN A 24 28.02 80.64 22.52
CA GLN A 24 28.43 82.01 22.83
C GLN A 24 29.45 82.47 21.79
N THR A 25 29.13 83.53 21.05
CA THR A 25 30.05 84.09 20.06
C THR A 25 31.23 84.73 20.78
N LYS A 26 32.38 84.84 20.10
CA LYS A 26 33.57 85.50 20.68
C LYS A 26 33.26 86.94 21.14
N GLU A 27 32.31 87.59 20.48
CA GLU A 27 31.80 88.93 20.80
C GLU A 27 31.09 88.98 22.16
N GLU A 28 30.29 87.97 22.54
CA GLU A 28 29.66 87.91 23.87
C GLU A 28 30.69 87.71 25.01
N GLN A 29 31.79 87.00 24.73
CA GLN A 29 32.89 86.85 25.69
C GLN A 29 33.70 88.16 25.84
N VAL A 30 33.97 88.87 24.75
CA VAL A 30 34.63 90.19 24.77
C VAL A 30 33.76 91.23 25.48
N ASN A 31 32.44 91.26 25.21
CA ASN A 31 31.52 92.18 25.89
C ASN A 31 31.43 91.91 27.40
N ARG A 32 31.57 90.66 27.85
CA ARG A 32 31.67 90.36 29.28
C ARG A 32 32.99 90.81 29.91
N LEU A 33 34.13 90.67 29.23
CA LEU A 33 35.41 91.24 29.68
C LEU A 33 35.37 92.77 29.77
N ASN A 34 34.76 93.43 28.78
CA ASN A 34 34.57 94.89 28.80
C ASN A 34 33.59 95.33 29.90
N SER A 35 32.53 94.56 30.19
CA SER A 35 31.61 94.85 31.30
C SER A 35 32.26 94.77 32.68
N PHE A 36 33.31 93.95 32.85
CA PHE A 36 34.11 93.91 34.07
C PHE A 36 34.99 95.16 34.22
N TRP A 37 35.60 95.64 33.13
CA TRP A 37 36.36 96.90 33.12
C TRP A 37 35.49 98.14 33.33
N PHE A 38 34.25 98.15 32.82
CA PHE A 38 33.34 99.28 32.99
C PHE A 38 32.85 99.49 34.44
N CYS A 39 32.85 98.42 35.26
CA CYS A 39 32.45 98.49 36.67
C CYS A 39 33.56 99.01 37.61
N GLU A 40 34.83 99.04 37.17
CA GLU A 40 35.96 99.54 37.96
C GLU A 40 36.29 101.02 37.65
N ALA A 41 35.80 101.54 36.52
CA ALA A 41 35.99 102.92 36.06
C ALA A 41 34.93 103.94 36.56
N GLN A 42 33.92 103.52 37.34
CA GLN A 42 32.82 104.37 37.82
C GLN A 42 32.73 104.49 39.35
N ARG A 43 33.87 104.54 40.06
CA ARG A 43 33.90 104.97 41.47
C ARG A 43 34.08 106.50 41.51
N PRO A 44 33.15 107.29 42.10
CA PRO A 44 33.30 108.74 42.22
C PRO A 44 34.47 109.12 43.13
N PRO A 45 35.15 110.26 42.89
CA PRO A 45 36.29 110.70 43.67
C PRO A 45 35.86 111.21 45.06
N SER A 46 36.32 110.55 46.12
CA SER A 46 36.18 111.08 47.48
C SER A 46 37.25 112.13 47.75
N ILE A 47 36.79 113.36 47.98
CA ILE A 47 37.55 114.51 48.49
C ILE A 47 38.18 114.20 49.87
N THR A 48 39.19 114.97 50.28
CA THR A 48 40.13 114.80 51.44
C THR A 48 41.32 113.86 51.13
N ASP A 49 42.58 114.24 51.29
CA ASP A 49 43.17 115.48 51.83
C ASP A 49 44.34 116.01 50.99
N LYS A 50 44.63 117.31 51.16
CA LYS A 50 45.72 118.04 50.51
C LYS A 50 47.08 117.79 51.17
N ASP A 51 48.10 118.22 50.44
CA ASP A 51 49.46 118.50 50.85
C ASP A 51 49.67 118.85 52.33
N ASP A 52 50.75 118.31 52.91
CA ASP A 52 51.52 119.02 53.93
C ASP A 52 53.03 118.72 53.76
N ARG A 53 53.67 119.54 52.92
CA ARG A 53 55.13 119.77 52.98
C ARG A 53 55.43 120.53 54.26
N VAL A 54 56.13 119.91 55.21
CA VAL A 54 56.65 120.65 56.38
C VAL A 54 57.98 121.31 56.01
N GLU A 55 57.91 122.59 55.68
CA GLU A 55 59.06 123.49 55.54
C GLU A 55 59.63 123.91 56.91
N ALA A 56 60.83 124.49 56.90
CA ALA A 56 61.56 124.89 58.11
C ALA A 56 60.98 126.17 58.77
N PRO A 57 61.06 126.31 60.11
CA PRO A 57 60.55 127.49 60.80
C PRO A 57 61.51 128.69 60.72
N LYS A 58 61.01 129.84 60.26
CA LYS A 58 61.65 131.17 60.41
C LYS A 58 60.93 132.00 61.48
N ALA A 59 61.63 133.05 61.94
CA ALA A 59 61.14 134.22 62.68
C ALA A 59 60.75 134.04 64.17
N SER A 60 61.74 134.17 65.05
CA SER A 60 61.53 134.52 66.45
C SER A 60 61.18 136.01 66.63
N ASN A 61 59.89 136.31 66.45
CA ASN A 61 59.11 137.36 67.13
C ASN A 61 59.81 138.71 67.53
N ILE A 62 59.57 139.75 66.71
CA ILE A 62 60.08 141.13 66.83
C ILE A 62 59.89 141.76 68.22
N TYR A 63 58.81 141.40 68.93
CA TYR A 63 58.49 141.93 70.27
C TYR A 63 59.53 141.57 71.34
N VAL A 64 60.33 140.51 71.17
CA VAL A 64 61.36 140.11 72.15
C VAL A 64 62.59 141.02 72.07
N THR A 65 62.93 141.51 70.88
CA THR A 65 64.00 142.49 70.65
C THR A 65 63.66 143.85 71.25
N GLU A 66 62.45 144.37 71.01
CA GLU A 66 62.07 145.70 71.49
C GLU A 66 61.90 145.77 73.02
N ASN A 67 61.38 144.69 73.64
CA ASN A 67 61.31 144.60 75.10
C ASN A 67 62.69 144.63 75.79
N ARG A 68 63.76 144.16 75.13
CA ARG A 68 65.14 144.28 75.66
C ARG A 68 65.68 145.70 75.54
N ARG A 69 65.31 146.43 74.48
CA ARG A 69 65.66 147.85 74.28
C ARG A 69 64.97 148.78 75.28
N LEU A 70 63.73 148.48 75.65
CA LEU A 70 63.01 149.24 76.68
C LEU A 70 63.63 149.05 78.08
N GLN A 71 64.12 147.86 78.41
CA GLN A 71 64.77 147.61 79.71
C GLN A 71 66.13 148.31 79.86
N SER A 72 66.91 148.49 78.78
CA SER A 72 68.19 149.21 78.86
C SER A 72 68.04 150.73 79.01
N LEU A 73 66.87 151.30 78.70
CA LEU A 73 66.59 152.74 78.85
C LEU A 73 66.06 153.12 80.23
N LEU A 74 65.54 152.18 81.03
CA LEU A 74 64.75 152.47 82.24
C LEU A 74 65.54 152.56 83.56
N VAL A 75 66.88 152.42 83.56
CA VAL A 75 67.69 152.49 84.79
C VAL A 75 68.50 153.79 84.88
N ARG A 76 67.87 154.83 85.44
CA ARG A 76 68.57 156.03 85.97
C ARG A 76 68.36 156.18 87.49
N ARG A 77 69.44 156.65 88.13
CA ARG A 77 69.64 156.96 89.56
C ARG A 77 68.43 157.51 90.34
N LYS A 78 68.41 157.22 91.65
CA LYS A 78 68.07 158.23 92.68
C LYS A 78 69.15 158.28 93.79
N PRO A 79 69.64 159.47 94.18
CA PRO A 79 70.47 159.66 95.36
C PRO A 79 69.60 159.98 96.59
N GLN A 80 70.12 159.78 97.80
CA GLN A 80 69.64 160.52 98.98
C GLN A 80 70.78 160.99 99.87
N HIS A 81 70.95 162.31 99.87
CA HIS A 81 71.66 163.10 100.85
C HIS A 81 70.81 163.18 102.12
N ARG A 82 71.41 163.24 103.32
CA ARG A 82 70.74 163.87 104.48
C ARG A 82 71.71 164.53 105.44
N VAL A 83 71.43 165.80 105.74
CA VAL A 83 72.25 166.70 106.56
C VAL A 83 71.83 166.60 108.02
N LYS A 84 72.77 166.86 108.92
CA LYS A 84 72.62 166.86 110.39
C LYS A 84 71.68 167.97 110.88
N PRO A 85 70.74 167.71 111.80
CA PRO A 85 70.14 168.76 112.64
C PRO A 85 70.78 168.82 114.04
N LYS A 86 71.01 170.05 114.53
CA LYS A 86 71.45 170.32 115.92
C LYS A 86 70.32 170.08 116.93
N LYS A 87 70.68 169.76 118.19
CA LYS A 87 69.76 169.50 119.31
C LYS A 87 69.36 170.79 120.04
N VAL A 88 68.06 170.96 120.34
CA VAL A 88 67.50 171.44 121.63
C VAL A 88 66.08 170.81 121.79
N PRO A 89 65.47 170.73 122.98
CA PRO A 89 65.37 169.47 123.72
C PRO A 89 63.96 168.84 123.70
N ARG A 90 63.86 167.50 123.66
CA ARG A 90 62.62 166.74 123.93
C ARG A 90 62.93 165.41 124.66
N PRO A 91 62.05 164.91 125.57
CA PRO A 91 62.40 163.86 126.53
C PRO A 91 62.25 162.39 126.05
N ARG A 92 63.40 161.76 125.80
CA ARG A 92 63.90 160.43 126.24
C ARG A 92 63.03 159.13 126.31
N ILE A 93 61.72 159.11 126.13
CA ILE A 93 60.93 157.84 126.26
C ILE A 93 60.72 157.13 124.90
N VAL A 94 60.77 157.85 123.78
CA VAL A 94 60.37 157.32 122.47
C VAL A 94 61.46 156.49 121.76
N ASP A 95 62.73 156.75 122.03
CA ASP A 95 63.85 156.19 121.24
C ASP A 95 64.10 154.68 121.49
N ASP A 96 63.90 154.18 122.72
CA ASP A 96 64.18 152.78 123.06
C ASP A 96 63.18 151.81 122.40
N LEU A 97 61.91 152.20 122.29
CA LEU A 97 60.84 151.36 121.74
C LEU A 97 61.06 151.05 120.24
N ILE A 98 61.49 152.07 119.48
CA ILE A 98 61.75 151.97 118.03
C ILE A 98 62.94 151.04 117.75
N SER A 99 63.94 151.01 118.63
CA SER A 99 65.13 150.16 118.48
C SER A 99 64.81 148.65 118.53
N LEU A 100 63.79 148.27 119.30
CA LEU A 100 63.42 146.90 119.58
C LEU A 100 62.52 146.32 118.47
N GLU A 101 61.58 147.13 117.96
CA GLU A 101 60.72 146.77 116.83
C GLU A 101 61.54 146.44 115.56
N TYR A 102 62.60 147.22 115.29
CA TYR A 102 63.48 147.00 114.13
C TYR A 102 64.14 145.61 114.14
N ARG A 103 64.51 145.08 115.32
CA ARG A 103 65.14 143.76 115.43
C ARG A 103 64.18 142.62 115.08
N TYR A 104 62.93 142.68 115.57
CA TYR A 104 61.92 141.67 115.24
C TYR A 104 61.62 141.62 113.74
N GLN A 105 61.52 142.77 113.07
CA GLN A 105 61.29 142.84 111.63
C GLN A 105 62.39 142.18 110.78
N GLN A 106 63.66 142.19 111.24
CA GLN A 106 64.75 141.56 110.50
C GLN A 106 64.75 140.03 110.67
N SER A 107 64.53 139.53 111.88
CA SER A 107 64.40 138.07 112.13
C SER A 107 63.28 137.44 111.31
N ALA A 108 62.13 138.11 111.21
CA ALA A 108 61.00 137.66 110.39
C ALA A 108 61.35 137.52 108.89
N LYS A 109 62.14 138.46 108.33
CA LYS A 109 62.56 138.44 106.92
C LYS A 109 63.46 137.24 106.59
N VAL A 110 64.30 136.80 107.53
CA VAL A 110 65.18 135.62 107.35
C VAL A 110 64.34 134.35 107.25
N VAL A 111 63.42 134.14 108.20
CA VAL A 111 62.51 132.98 108.21
C VAL A 111 61.62 132.95 106.97
N GLN A 112 61.03 134.09 106.57
CA GLN A 112 60.21 134.19 105.38
C GLN A 112 60.98 133.89 104.08
N ARG A 113 62.26 134.28 103.98
CA ARG A 113 63.11 133.91 102.84
C ARG A 113 63.39 132.41 102.79
N ALA A 114 63.71 131.79 103.92
CA ALA A 114 63.94 130.35 104.01
C ALA A 114 62.70 129.55 103.59
N TRP A 115 61.53 129.92 104.14
CA TRP A 115 60.26 129.25 103.82
C TRP A 115 59.89 129.33 102.33
N ARG A 116 59.97 130.52 101.72
CA ARG A 116 59.69 130.69 100.27
C ARG A 116 60.61 129.83 99.41
N ARG A 117 61.89 129.71 99.78
CA ARG A 117 62.89 128.91 99.05
C ARG A 117 62.61 127.41 99.18
N PHE A 118 62.22 126.94 100.37
CA PHE A 118 61.79 125.57 100.61
C PHE A 118 60.53 125.22 99.82
N SER A 119 59.47 126.03 99.95
CA SER A 119 58.19 125.81 99.26
C SER A 119 58.34 125.74 97.74
N ALA A 120 59.13 126.64 97.14
CA ALA A 120 59.40 126.62 95.71
C ALA A 120 60.13 125.34 95.27
N ARG A 121 61.16 124.91 96.02
CA ARG A 121 61.93 123.71 95.70
C ARG A 121 61.08 122.44 95.80
N SER A 122 60.26 122.31 96.85
CA SER A 122 59.34 121.18 97.01
C SER A 122 58.26 121.12 95.94
N PHE A 123 57.71 122.27 95.51
CA PHE A 123 56.75 122.32 94.42
C PHE A 123 57.36 121.81 93.10
N TRP A 124 58.50 122.38 92.69
CA TRP A 124 59.14 122.01 91.42
C TRP A 124 59.60 120.54 91.40
N GLN A 125 60.15 120.02 92.50
CA GLN A 125 60.52 118.60 92.59
C GLN A 125 59.30 117.67 92.40
N ARG A 126 58.17 117.95 93.06
CA ARG A 126 56.93 117.16 92.90
C ARG A 126 56.39 117.25 91.47
N TYR A 127 56.38 118.45 90.89
CA TYR A 127 55.88 118.71 89.52
C TYR A 127 56.69 117.97 88.45
N PHE A 128 58.03 118.06 88.48
CA PHE A 128 58.88 117.37 87.51
C PHE A 128 58.81 115.84 87.63
N LEU A 129 58.66 115.30 88.85
CA LEU A 129 58.44 113.85 89.04
C LEU A 129 57.11 113.40 88.42
N ALA A 130 56.02 114.15 88.62
CA ALA A 130 54.71 113.84 88.04
C ALA A 130 54.73 113.86 86.50
N ILE A 131 55.34 114.89 85.89
CA ILE A 131 55.48 114.96 84.42
C ILE A 131 56.34 113.81 83.89
N LYS A 132 57.49 113.52 84.52
CA LYS A 132 58.37 112.43 84.08
C LYS A 132 57.64 111.08 84.12
N ALA A 133 56.83 110.83 85.16
CA ALA A 133 55.98 109.64 85.24
C ALA A 133 54.95 109.60 84.10
N ALA A 134 54.20 110.69 83.87
CA ALA A 134 53.19 110.77 82.82
C ALA A 134 53.77 110.53 81.41
N VAL A 135 54.88 111.18 81.07
CA VAL A 135 55.58 110.98 79.79
C VAL A 135 56.08 109.54 79.63
N THR A 136 56.59 108.93 80.72
CA THR A 136 57.04 107.53 80.70
C THR A 136 55.89 106.56 80.44
N ILE A 137 54.73 106.78 81.05
CA ILE A 137 53.51 105.99 80.81
C ILE A 137 53.03 106.17 79.37
N GLN A 138 52.93 107.41 78.87
CA GLN A 138 52.50 107.70 77.49
C GLN A 138 53.41 107.03 76.44
N ARG A 139 54.73 107.01 76.66
CA ARG A 139 55.69 106.31 75.79
C ARG A 139 55.43 104.80 75.75
N HIS A 140 55.17 104.17 76.89
CA HIS A 140 54.84 102.75 76.96
C HIS A 140 53.52 102.44 76.26
N VAL A 141 52.46 103.22 76.51
CA VAL A 141 51.14 103.03 75.89
C VAL A 141 51.22 103.15 74.36
N ARG A 142 51.89 104.19 73.82
CA ARG A 142 52.11 104.33 72.37
C ARG A 142 52.87 103.13 71.79
N GLY A 143 53.91 102.64 72.48
CA GLY A 143 54.68 101.46 72.08
C GLY A 143 53.90 100.13 72.17
N ILE A 144 52.92 100.02 73.05
CA ILE A 144 52.01 98.86 73.14
C ILE A 144 50.99 98.90 72.00
N LEU A 145 50.37 100.06 71.76
CA LEU A 145 49.37 100.25 70.70
C LEU A 145 49.97 99.97 69.32
N CYS A 146 51.13 100.53 68.98
CA CYS A 146 51.80 100.29 67.70
C CYS A 146 52.08 98.78 67.49
N ARG A 147 52.62 98.09 68.50
CA ARG A 147 52.86 96.64 68.44
C ARG A 147 51.56 95.82 68.30
N LYS A 148 50.45 96.26 68.91
CA LYS A 148 49.13 95.65 68.74
C LYS A 148 48.62 95.82 67.30
N PHE A 149 48.72 97.03 66.73
CA PHE A 149 48.32 97.30 65.35
C PHE A 149 49.15 96.51 64.32
N VAL A 150 50.48 96.49 64.44
CA VAL A 150 51.35 95.69 63.55
C VAL A 150 51.01 94.20 63.63
N ARG A 151 50.75 93.66 64.83
CA ARG A 151 50.33 92.26 65.00
C ARG A 151 48.98 91.96 64.34
N VAL A 152 48.02 92.88 64.41
CA VAL A 152 46.72 92.75 63.73
C VAL A 152 46.89 92.83 62.21
N TRP A 153 47.61 93.82 61.70
CA TRP A 153 47.90 93.99 60.27
C TRP A 153 48.58 92.77 59.67
N TYR A 154 49.64 92.25 60.32
CA TYR A 154 50.37 91.07 59.85
C TYR A 154 49.49 89.81 59.86
N ARG A 155 48.66 89.61 60.90
CA ARG A 155 47.67 88.52 60.94
C ARG A 155 46.61 88.64 59.84
N SER A 156 46.12 89.85 59.55
CA SER A 156 45.17 90.09 58.46
C SER A 156 45.79 89.81 57.09
N ARG A 157 47.04 90.24 56.86
CA ARG A 157 47.80 89.95 55.63
C ARG A 157 48.01 88.44 55.44
N LEU A 158 48.44 87.73 56.48
CA LEU A 158 48.58 86.26 56.42
C LEU A 158 47.26 85.56 56.10
N ARG A 159 46.17 85.92 56.81
CA ARG A 159 44.83 85.36 56.53
C ARG A 159 44.38 85.60 55.09
N PHE A 160 44.64 86.78 54.54
CA PHE A 160 44.32 87.13 53.16
C PHE A 160 45.11 86.25 52.17
N VAL A 161 46.43 86.12 52.34
CA VAL A 161 47.29 85.26 51.52
C VAL A 161 46.84 83.79 51.60
N SER A 162 46.62 83.26 52.80
CA SER A 162 46.15 81.88 52.99
C SER A 162 44.78 81.65 52.35
N LYS A 163 43.86 82.62 52.40
CA LYS A 163 42.54 82.53 51.75
C LYS A 163 42.68 82.49 50.23
N ILE A 164 43.53 83.34 49.63
CA ILE A 164 43.81 83.32 48.18
C ILE A 164 44.43 81.97 47.78
N GLN A 165 45.44 81.49 48.52
CA GLN A 165 46.08 80.20 48.24
C GLN A 165 45.10 79.03 48.34
N ALA A 166 44.21 79.01 49.33
CA ALA A 166 43.17 78.00 49.47
C ALA A 166 42.15 78.03 48.31
N VAL A 167 41.69 79.22 47.91
CA VAL A 167 40.79 79.39 46.76
C VAL A 167 41.46 78.95 45.46
N PHE A 168 42.73 79.32 45.24
CA PHE A 168 43.47 78.96 44.03
C PHE A 168 43.74 77.44 43.93
N ARG A 169 44.17 76.81 45.03
CA ARG A 169 44.30 75.34 45.11
C ARG A 169 42.96 74.66 44.83
N GLY A 170 41.87 75.13 45.44
CA GLY A 170 40.53 74.61 45.20
C GLY A 170 40.05 74.79 43.75
N HIS A 171 40.38 75.91 43.10
CA HIS A 171 40.09 76.14 41.68
C HIS A 171 40.85 75.15 40.78
N LEU A 172 42.16 74.98 41.00
CA LEU A 172 42.98 74.02 40.23
C LEU A 172 42.45 72.59 40.37
N SER A 173 42.19 72.13 41.60
CA SER A 173 41.65 70.78 41.83
C SER A 173 40.29 70.57 41.15
N ARG A 174 39.37 71.56 41.23
CA ARG A 174 38.07 71.47 40.54
C ARG A 174 38.21 71.44 39.02
N ARG A 175 39.15 72.22 38.46
CA ARG A 175 39.40 72.24 37.01
C ARG A 175 39.95 70.91 36.51
N VAL A 176 40.93 70.32 37.22
CA VAL A 176 41.48 69.00 36.89
C VAL A 176 40.38 67.93 37.00
N LEU A 177 39.60 67.93 38.09
CA LEU A 177 38.50 66.99 38.28
C LEU A 177 37.40 67.13 37.20
N GLN A 178 37.04 68.35 36.79
CA GLN A 178 36.11 68.57 35.69
C GLN A 178 36.64 67.99 34.36
N SER A 179 37.93 68.17 34.06
CA SER A 179 38.53 67.55 32.88
C SER A 179 38.53 66.03 32.96
N GLN A 180 38.82 65.44 34.12
CA GLN A 180 38.73 63.98 34.33
C GLN A 180 37.30 63.47 34.10
N LEU A 181 36.30 64.08 34.74
CA LEU A 181 34.88 63.73 34.57
C LEU A 181 34.41 63.87 33.11
N GLN A 182 34.89 64.89 32.38
CA GLN A 182 34.59 65.05 30.94
C GLN A 182 35.17 63.89 30.11
N TRP A 183 36.41 63.47 30.38
CA TRP A 183 37.03 62.31 29.73
C TRP A 183 36.33 61.00 30.08
N GLU A 184 35.94 60.80 31.35
CA GLU A 184 35.16 59.64 31.78
C GLU A 184 33.79 59.60 31.10
N HIS A 185 33.05 60.70 31.06
CA HIS A 185 31.79 60.79 30.33
C HIS A 185 31.94 60.54 28.83
N TYR A 186 33.03 61.03 28.21
CA TYR A 186 33.33 60.72 26.80
C TYR A 186 33.56 59.22 26.60
N ASN A 187 34.42 58.60 27.42
CA ASN A 187 34.74 57.18 27.34
C ASN A 187 33.51 56.30 27.58
N VAL A 188 32.69 56.62 28.59
CA VAL A 188 31.40 55.95 28.85
C VAL A 188 30.47 56.06 27.64
N ASN A 189 30.36 57.24 27.02
CA ASN A 189 29.54 57.43 25.82
C ASN A 189 30.06 56.62 24.61
N VAL A 190 31.39 56.53 24.43
CA VAL A 190 32.01 55.69 23.39
C VAL A 190 31.71 54.21 23.65
N ILE A 191 31.93 53.71 24.86
CA ILE A 191 31.65 52.31 25.24
C ILE A 191 30.16 52.00 25.05
N GLN A 192 29.25 52.85 25.56
CA GLN A 192 27.80 52.67 25.39
C GLN A 192 27.38 52.68 23.91
N ARG A 193 27.97 53.54 23.07
CA ARG A 193 27.73 53.56 21.61
C ARG A 193 28.14 52.23 20.97
N TRP A 194 29.33 51.72 21.30
CA TRP A 194 29.82 50.43 20.81
C TRP A 194 28.94 49.26 21.28
N SER A 195 28.56 49.19 22.55
CA SER A 195 27.70 48.14 23.09
C SER A 195 26.30 48.17 22.47
N ARG A 196 25.64 49.34 22.40
CA ARG A 196 24.34 49.49 21.71
C ARG A 196 24.43 49.06 20.24
N GLY A 197 25.49 49.46 19.55
CA GLY A 197 25.77 49.04 18.17
C GLY A 197 26.01 47.54 18.01
N HIS A 198 26.74 46.91 18.95
CA HIS A 198 26.94 45.46 18.97
C HIS A 198 25.61 44.72 19.14
N PHE A 199 24.79 45.09 20.14
CA PHE A 199 23.50 44.44 20.40
C PHE A 199 22.52 44.64 19.23
N GLY A 200 22.47 45.84 18.64
CA GLY A 200 21.68 46.11 17.43
C GLY A 200 22.09 45.20 16.25
N ARG A 201 23.40 45.12 15.95
CA ARG A 201 23.93 44.22 14.91
C ARG A 201 23.67 42.74 15.24
N ARG A 202 23.74 42.33 16.51
CA ARG A 202 23.43 40.96 16.96
C ARG A 202 21.96 40.63 16.71
N ARG A 203 21.03 41.52 17.09
CA ARG A 203 19.58 41.38 16.83
C ARG A 203 19.27 41.33 15.34
N ALA A 204 19.87 42.20 14.53
CA ALA A 204 19.69 42.21 13.07
C ALA A 204 20.24 40.94 12.38
N ARG A 205 21.33 40.34 12.89
CA ARG A 205 21.81 39.02 12.41
C ARG A 205 20.87 37.89 12.81
N ALA A 206 20.34 37.89 14.04
CA ALA A 206 19.37 36.90 14.49
C ALA A 206 18.07 36.96 13.65
N ALA A 207 17.53 38.15 13.43
CA ALA A 207 16.36 38.36 12.57
C ALA A 207 16.58 37.86 11.13
N ARG A 208 17.74 38.16 10.52
CA ARG A 208 18.07 37.64 9.18
C ARG A 208 18.19 36.10 9.14
N ARG A 209 18.74 35.48 10.17
CA ARG A 209 18.79 34.00 10.29
C ARG A 209 17.39 33.41 10.44
N HIS A 210 16.51 34.06 11.21
CA HIS A 210 15.11 33.66 11.34
C HIS A 210 14.38 33.70 9.99
N MET A 211 14.44 34.84 9.28
CA MET A 211 13.85 34.97 7.94
C MET A 211 14.42 33.96 6.93
N ALA A 212 15.72 33.66 7.01
CA ALA A 212 16.34 32.63 6.16
C ALA A 212 15.79 31.22 6.49
N ALA A 213 15.66 30.88 7.77
CA ALA A 213 15.06 29.62 8.20
C ALA A 213 13.59 29.52 7.77
N GLU A 214 12.79 30.59 7.94
CA GLU A 214 11.40 30.65 7.47
C GLU A 214 11.30 30.44 5.95
N ARG A 215 12.16 31.09 5.16
CA ARG A 215 12.21 30.90 3.69
C ARG A 215 12.56 29.46 3.32
N ILE A 216 13.56 28.85 3.97
CA ILE A 216 13.92 27.44 3.76
C ILE A 216 12.75 26.51 4.12
N GLN A 217 12.08 26.75 5.26
CA GLN A 217 10.91 25.97 5.66
C GLN A 217 9.73 26.12 4.67
N CYS A 218 9.48 27.33 4.15
CA CYS A 218 8.44 27.54 3.14
C CYS A 218 8.76 26.83 1.82
N LEU A 219 10.02 26.85 1.37
CA LEU A 219 10.48 26.08 0.21
C LEU A 219 10.31 24.57 0.45
N TRP A 220 10.72 24.07 1.62
CA TRP A 220 10.57 22.65 1.98
C TRP A 220 9.10 22.20 2.00
N ARG A 221 8.20 22.97 2.62
CA ARG A 221 6.75 22.70 2.60
C ARG A 221 6.20 22.66 1.16
N GLY A 222 6.70 23.55 0.28
CA GLY A 222 6.38 23.54 -1.14
C GLY A 222 6.86 22.27 -1.87
N VAL A 223 8.09 21.83 -1.63
CA VAL A 223 8.65 20.59 -2.21
C VAL A 223 7.88 19.37 -1.72
N GLN A 224 7.58 19.28 -0.42
CA GLN A 224 6.82 18.18 0.17
C GLN A 224 5.41 18.08 -0.44
N SER A 225 4.73 19.21 -0.64
CA SER A 225 3.41 19.27 -1.28
C SER A 225 3.44 18.81 -2.75
N ARG A 226 4.49 19.20 -3.51
CA ARG A 226 4.70 18.70 -4.88
C ARG A 226 4.95 17.19 -4.89
N GLN A 227 5.83 16.68 -4.04
CA GLN A 227 6.11 15.24 -3.93
C GLN A 227 4.84 14.42 -3.62
N GLN A 228 3.95 14.93 -2.75
CA GLN A 228 2.67 14.30 -2.46
C GLN A 228 1.73 14.33 -3.68
N SER A 229 1.68 15.45 -4.39
CA SER A 229 0.88 15.61 -5.62
C SER A 229 1.36 14.69 -6.74
N ASP A 230 2.67 14.59 -6.96
CA ASP A 230 3.29 13.71 -7.96
C ASP A 230 3.00 12.23 -7.65
N ARG A 231 3.06 11.84 -6.37
CA ARG A 231 2.70 10.48 -5.93
C ARG A 231 1.22 10.16 -6.21
N LEU A 232 0.32 11.11 -5.97
CA LEU A 232 -1.10 10.96 -6.29
C LEU A 232 -1.34 10.90 -7.80
N TRP A 233 -0.67 11.74 -8.58
CA TRP A 233 -0.74 11.76 -10.04
C TRP A 233 -0.24 10.44 -10.65
N LEU A 234 0.93 9.94 -10.23
CA LEU A 234 1.46 8.63 -10.62
C LEU A 234 0.49 7.51 -10.23
N GLY A 235 -0.09 7.54 -9.03
CA GLY A 235 -1.11 6.59 -8.59
C GLY A 235 -2.36 6.59 -9.49
N ALA A 236 -2.84 7.76 -9.90
CA ALA A 236 -3.98 7.90 -10.81
C ALA A 236 -3.65 7.38 -12.22
N LYS A 237 -2.45 7.68 -12.75
CA LYS A 237 -1.99 7.17 -14.05
C LYS A 237 -1.82 5.64 -14.03
N ALA A 238 -1.19 5.08 -13.00
CA ALA A 238 -1.06 3.64 -12.82
C ALA A 238 -2.43 2.95 -12.71
N THR A 239 -3.36 3.51 -11.93
CA THR A 239 -4.75 3.01 -11.82
C THR A 239 -5.47 3.03 -13.17
N THR A 240 -5.24 4.07 -13.99
CA THR A 240 -5.81 4.19 -15.34
C THR A 240 -5.28 3.10 -16.27
N ILE A 241 -3.96 2.86 -16.28
CA ILE A 241 -3.33 1.79 -17.08
C ILE A 241 -3.85 0.41 -16.62
N GLN A 242 -3.88 0.16 -15.31
CA GLN A 242 -4.40 -1.09 -14.75
C GLN A 242 -5.88 -1.32 -15.10
N ARG A 243 -6.72 -0.28 -15.09
CA ARG A 243 -8.14 -0.35 -15.51
C ARG A 243 -8.25 -0.77 -16.98
N HIS A 244 -7.49 -0.14 -17.87
CA HIS A 244 -7.47 -0.48 -19.29
C HIS A 244 -7.00 -1.92 -19.52
N MET A 245 -5.91 -2.34 -18.87
CA MET A 245 -5.38 -3.70 -19.03
C MET A 245 -6.34 -4.77 -18.48
N ARG A 246 -6.95 -4.54 -17.31
CA ARG A 246 -8.00 -5.43 -16.78
C ARG A 246 -9.19 -5.55 -17.74
N GLY A 247 -9.65 -4.42 -18.29
CA GLY A 247 -10.73 -4.40 -19.27
C GLY A 247 -10.38 -5.11 -20.59
N PHE A 248 -9.15 -4.94 -21.08
CA PHE A 248 -8.63 -5.64 -22.27
C PHE A 248 -8.57 -7.16 -22.05
N LEU A 249 -7.99 -7.62 -20.93
CA LEU A 249 -7.91 -9.03 -20.59
C LEU A 249 -9.30 -9.67 -20.44
N ALA A 250 -10.23 -8.98 -19.77
CA ALA A 250 -11.61 -9.46 -19.64
C ALA A 250 -12.30 -9.59 -21.01
N ARG A 251 -12.17 -8.58 -21.89
CA ARG A 251 -12.72 -8.64 -23.24
C ARG A 251 -12.09 -9.77 -24.07
N LYS A 252 -10.76 -9.93 -24.05
CA LYS A 252 -10.05 -11.00 -24.77
C LYS A 252 -10.52 -12.38 -24.32
N HIS A 253 -10.65 -12.61 -23.00
CA HIS A 253 -11.15 -13.87 -22.46
C HIS A 253 -12.61 -14.12 -22.86
N THR A 254 -13.49 -13.15 -22.68
CA THR A 254 -14.92 -13.27 -23.02
C THR A 254 -15.13 -13.45 -24.52
N GLN A 255 -14.35 -12.78 -25.37
CA GLN A 255 -14.40 -12.95 -26.83
C GLN A 255 -13.99 -14.38 -27.24
N CYS A 256 -12.89 -14.90 -26.69
CA CYS A 256 -12.46 -16.29 -26.94
C CYS A 256 -13.53 -17.29 -26.48
N GLN A 257 -14.09 -17.11 -25.28
CA GLN A 257 -15.17 -17.97 -24.78
C GLN A 257 -16.43 -17.87 -25.65
N SER A 258 -16.81 -16.68 -26.08
CA SER A 258 -17.96 -16.44 -26.97
C SER A 258 -17.77 -17.11 -28.33
N GLN A 259 -16.58 -16.98 -28.95
CA GLN A 259 -16.23 -17.67 -30.19
C GLN A 259 -16.31 -19.20 -30.06
N ARG A 260 -15.80 -19.77 -28.96
CA ARG A 260 -15.93 -21.21 -28.66
C ARG A 260 -17.38 -21.65 -28.50
N CYS A 261 -18.19 -20.88 -27.77
CA CYS A 261 -19.62 -21.17 -27.58
C CYS A 261 -20.39 -21.05 -28.90
N HIS A 262 -20.10 -20.04 -29.72
CA HIS A 262 -20.71 -19.85 -31.03
C HIS A 262 -20.34 -20.99 -31.99
N ALA A 263 -19.06 -21.37 -32.08
CA ALA A 263 -18.62 -22.50 -32.90
C ALA A 263 -19.29 -23.82 -32.46
N ALA A 264 -19.40 -24.07 -31.15
CA ALA A 264 -20.11 -25.23 -30.62
C ALA A 264 -21.62 -25.19 -30.97
N ALA A 265 -22.28 -24.04 -30.83
CA ALA A 265 -23.68 -23.86 -31.19
C ALA A 265 -23.92 -24.08 -32.70
N VAL A 266 -23.05 -23.55 -33.57
CA VAL A 266 -23.12 -23.77 -35.03
C VAL A 266 -22.92 -25.25 -35.37
N ALA A 267 -21.98 -25.94 -34.72
CA ALA A 267 -21.78 -27.38 -34.90
C ALA A 267 -23.02 -28.20 -34.48
N MET A 268 -23.60 -27.89 -33.31
CA MET A 268 -24.85 -28.51 -32.84
C MET A 268 -26.01 -28.24 -33.81
N GLN A 269 -26.18 -27.01 -34.27
CA GLN A 269 -27.23 -26.63 -35.24
C GLN A 269 -27.05 -27.33 -36.59
N ARG A 270 -25.81 -27.46 -37.09
CA ARG A 270 -25.48 -28.20 -38.33
C ARG A 270 -25.83 -29.67 -38.20
N LEU A 271 -25.45 -30.31 -37.09
CA LEU A 271 -25.78 -31.71 -36.81
C LEU A 271 -27.29 -31.91 -36.70
N PHE A 272 -27.99 -31.04 -35.96
CA PHE A 272 -29.44 -31.10 -35.78
C PHE A 272 -30.20 -30.94 -37.11
N ARG A 273 -29.89 -29.88 -37.89
CA ARG A 273 -30.48 -29.67 -39.22
C ARG A 273 -30.20 -30.84 -40.17
N GLY A 274 -28.97 -31.37 -40.15
CA GLY A 274 -28.60 -32.55 -40.95
C GLY A 274 -29.35 -33.81 -40.55
N THR A 275 -29.62 -34.03 -39.26
CA THR A 275 -30.41 -35.16 -38.77
C THR A 275 -31.90 -35.00 -39.06
N LEU A 276 -32.45 -33.78 -39.00
CA LEU A 276 -33.81 -33.50 -39.48
C LEU A 276 -33.96 -33.75 -40.99
N ALA A 277 -32.98 -33.34 -41.80
CA ALA A 277 -32.97 -33.60 -43.23
C ALA A 277 -32.91 -35.11 -43.54
N ARG A 278 -32.01 -35.85 -42.89
CA ARG A 278 -31.91 -37.32 -43.03
C ARG A 278 -33.19 -38.03 -42.61
N THR A 279 -33.73 -37.76 -41.43
CA THR A 279 -34.98 -38.39 -40.97
C THR A 279 -36.17 -38.10 -41.89
N ARG A 280 -36.23 -36.92 -42.52
CA ARG A 280 -37.22 -36.62 -43.57
C ARG A 280 -37.00 -37.42 -44.85
N ILE A 281 -35.75 -37.56 -45.31
CA ILE A 281 -35.39 -38.38 -46.48
C ILE A 281 -35.68 -39.85 -46.20
N ASP A 282 -35.30 -40.38 -45.03
CA ASP A 282 -35.53 -41.76 -44.61
C ASP A 282 -37.04 -42.09 -44.54
N ALA A 283 -37.87 -41.11 -44.15
CA ALA A 283 -39.32 -41.23 -44.23
C ALA A 283 -39.80 -41.28 -45.70
N MET A 284 -39.42 -40.31 -46.53
CA MET A 284 -39.85 -40.29 -47.94
C MET A 284 -39.39 -41.53 -48.74
N LEU A 285 -38.18 -42.04 -48.47
CA LEU A 285 -37.67 -43.27 -49.08
C LEU A 285 -38.48 -44.50 -48.63
N ARG A 286 -38.78 -44.61 -47.33
CA ARG A 286 -39.64 -45.68 -46.79
C ARG A 286 -41.04 -45.62 -47.41
N ASP A 287 -41.65 -44.45 -47.46
CA ASP A 287 -43.00 -44.25 -47.97
C ASP A 287 -43.05 -44.60 -49.47
N ARG A 288 -42.03 -44.19 -50.25
CA ARG A 288 -41.87 -44.60 -51.66
C ARG A 288 -41.69 -46.11 -51.82
N GLU A 289 -40.82 -46.74 -51.03
CA GLU A 289 -40.53 -48.18 -51.16
C GLU A 289 -41.69 -49.06 -50.70
N THR A 290 -42.39 -48.68 -49.63
CA THR A 290 -43.60 -49.37 -49.16
C THR A 290 -44.77 -49.17 -50.14
N HIS A 291 -44.93 -47.98 -50.72
CA HIS A 291 -45.90 -47.74 -51.79
C HIS A 291 -45.58 -48.58 -53.03
N ASN A 292 -44.32 -48.60 -53.50
CA ASN A 292 -43.90 -49.42 -54.63
C ASN A 292 -44.20 -50.91 -54.41
N ARG A 293 -43.91 -51.46 -53.23
CA ARG A 293 -44.25 -52.87 -52.91
C ARG A 293 -45.77 -53.12 -52.89
N LYS A 294 -46.57 -52.18 -52.36
CA LYS A 294 -48.04 -52.26 -52.45
C LYS A 294 -48.53 -52.24 -53.91
N VAL A 295 -47.92 -51.43 -54.77
CA VAL A 295 -48.24 -51.41 -56.21
C VAL A 295 -47.87 -52.74 -56.87
N VAL A 296 -46.70 -53.31 -56.58
CA VAL A 296 -46.31 -54.65 -57.07
C VAL A 296 -47.29 -55.72 -56.59
N MET A 297 -47.67 -55.72 -55.31
CA MET A 297 -48.68 -56.63 -54.78
C MET A 297 -50.04 -56.48 -55.48
N ASN A 298 -50.50 -55.25 -55.73
CA ASN A 298 -51.75 -54.99 -56.46
C ASN A 298 -51.69 -55.53 -57.90
N VAL A 299 -50.54 -55.38 -58.58
CA VAL A 299 -50.31 -55.94 -59.93
C VAL A 299 -50.31 -57.47 -59.90
N LEU A 300 -49.66 -58.08 -58.91
CA LEU A 300 -49.68 -59.53 -58.72
C LEU A 300 -51.08 -60.06 -58.40
N ASP A 301 -51.84 -59.39 -57.53
CA ASP A 301 -53.23 -59.75 -57.21
C ASP A 301 -54.14 -59.64 -58.45
N ALA A 302 -53.96 -58.59 -59.28
CA ALA A 302 -54.67 -58.44 -60.56
C ALA A 302 -54.29 -59.53 -61.59
N GLU A 303 -53.01 -59.87 -61.71
CA GLU A 303 -52.54 -60.94 -62.59
C GLU A 303 -53.02 -62.33 -62.10
N ILE A 304 -53.02 -62.59 -60.79
CA ILE A 304 -53.60 -63.81 -60.20
C ILE A 304 -55.10 -63.91 -60.50
N ALA A 305 -55.84 -62.80 -60.42
CA ALA A 305 -57.25 -62.75 -60.79
C ALA A 305 -57.45 -63.02 -62.29
N TRP A 306 -56.62 -62.42 -63.17
CA TRP A 306 -56.65 -62.69 -64.62
C TRP A 306 -56.36 -64.15 -64.95
N GLN A 307 -55.30 -64.73 -64.38
CA GLN A 307 -54.94 -66.14 -64.57
C GLN A 307 -56.04 -67.07 -64.05
N THR A 308 -56.70 -66.72 -62.94
CA THR A 308 -57.85 -67.49 -62.43
C THR A 308 -59.02 -67.45 -63.43
N ALA A 309 -59.44 -66.28 -63.88
CA ALA A 309 -60.50 -66.14 -64.88
C ALA A 309 -60.13 -66.82 -66.23
N TYR A 310 -58.85 -66.85 -66.58
CA TYR A 310 -58.33 -67.56 -67.76
C TYR A 310 -58.38 -69.08 -67.60
N ILE A 311 -57.99 -69.62 -66.44
CA ILE A 311 -58.14 -71.05 -66.09
C ILE A 311 -59.62 -71.44 -66.15
N ASP A 312 -60.52 -70.66 -65.53
CA ASP A 312 -61.96 -70.90 -65.54
C ASP A 312 -62.53 -70.87 -66.98
N LYS A 313 -61.95 -70.05 -67.87
CA LYS A 313 -62.32 -69.98 -69.29
C LYS A 313 -61.81 -71.19 -70.07
N LEU A 314 -60.62 -71.71 -69.75
CA LEU A 314 -60.10 -72.96 -70.33
C LEU A 314 -60.90 -74.18 -69.85
N GLN A 315 -61.21 -74.27 -68.56
CA GLN A 315 -62.07 -75.30 -67.98
C GLN A 315 -63.47 -75.29 -68.62
N ARG A 316 -64.11 -74.12 -68.73
CA ARG A 316 -65.41 -73.99 -69.42
C ARG A 316 -65.33 -74.39 -70.91
N ARG A 317 -64.21 -74.16 -71.59
CA ARG A 317 -63.99 -74.61 -72.97
C ARG A 317 -63.85 -76.13 -73.08
N LEU A 318 -63.08 -76.75 -72.18
CA LEU A 318 -62.92 -78.20 -72.07
C LEU A 318 -64.27 -78.89 -71.80
N ALA A 319 -65.03 -78.38 -70.83
CA ALA A 319 -66.35 -78.90 -70.49
C ALA A 319 -67.35 -78.74 -71.66
N LYS A 320 -67.33 -77.59 -72.36
CA LYS A 320 -68.21 -77.35 -73.52
C LYS A 320 -67.89 -78.25 -74.71
N SER A 321 -66.61 -78.55 -74.97
CA SER A 321 -66.23 -79.42 -76.09
C SER A 321 -66.51 -80.91 -75.85
N ARG A 322 -66.85 -81.30 -74.60
CA ARG A 322 -67.11 -82.69 -74.18
C ARG A 322 -65.99 -83.67 -74.54
N LEU A 323 -64.77 -83.18 -74.79
CA LEU A 323 -63.66 -84.00 -75.30
C LEU A 323 -63.37 -85.20 -74.40
N GLU A 324 -63.43 -85.02 -73.08
CA GLU A 324 -63.21 -86.10 -72.10
C GLU A 324 -64.24 -87.23 -72.25
N VAL A 325 -65.51 -86.90 -72.48
CA VAL A 325 -66.56 -87.90 -72.71
C VAL A 325 -66.34 -88.59 -74.06
N THR A 326 -66.11 -87.82 -75.13
CA THR A 326 -65.92 -88.39 -76.48
C THR A 326 -64.67 -89.26 -76.60
N VAL A 327 -63.59 -88.95 -75.86
CA VAL A 327 -62.37 -89.78 -75.86
C VAL A 327 -62.63 -91.11 -75.17
N VAL A 328 -63.37 -91.13 -74.05
CA VAL A 328 -63.75 -92.38 -73.36
C VAL A 328 -64.75 -93.20 -74.19
N GLU A 329 -65.72 -92.56 -74.84
CA GLU A 329 -66.65 -93.24 -75.76
C GLU A 329 -65.89 -93.90 -76.93
N LEU A 330 -65.00 -93.16 -77.60
CA LEU A 330 -64.16 -93.68 -78.68
C LEU A 330 -63.16 -94.75 -78.20
N GLU A 331 -62.65 -94.67 -76.97
CA GLU A 331 -61.80 -95.72 -76.37
C GLU A 331 -62.57 -97.04 -76.20
N VAL A 332 -63.82 -96.97 -75.73
CA VAL A 332 -64.70 -98.13 -75.59
C VAL A 332 -65.10 -98.71 -76.94
N GLU A 333 -65.42 -97.87 -77.94
CA GLU A 333 -65.72 -98.32 -79.30
C GLU A 333 -64.50 -98.97 -79.97
N LEU A 334 -63.32 -98.36 -79.84
CA LEU A 334 -62.06 -98.92 -80.31
C LEU A 334 -61.77 -100.27 -79.67
N HIS A 335 -61.98 -100.40 -78.35
CA HIS A 335 -61.80 -101.67 -77.64
C HIS A 335 -62.78 -102.75 -78.13
N ARG A 336 -64.06 -102.41 -78.34
CA ARG A 336 -65.05 -103.34 -78.92
C ARG A 336 -64.64 -103.84 -80.31
N LEU A 337 -64.12 -102.97 -81.17
CA LEU A 337 -63.63 -103.36 -82.50
C LEU A 337 -62.41 -104.30 -82.40
N HIS A 338 -61.49 -104.08 -81.45
CA HIS A 338 -60.38 -105.00 -81.23
C HIS A 338 -60.84 -106.38 -80.77
N VAL A 339 -61.86 -106.46 -79.90
CA VAL A 339 -62.49 -107.74 -79.51
C VAL A 339 -63.14 -108.42 -80.71
N GLN A 340 -63.94 -107.69 -81.50
CA GLN A 340 -64.59 -108.24 -82.70
C GLN A 340 -63.57 -108.74 -83.75
N ILE A 341 -62.45 -108.03 -83.93
CA ILE A 341 -61.34 -108.46 -84.78
C ILE A 341 -60.75 -109.77 -84.26
N ASN A 342 -60.46 -109.85 -82.96
CA ASN A 342 -59.93 -111.05 -82.32
C ASN A 342 -60.87 -112.26 -82.52
N ASP A 343 -62.18 -112.09 -82.32
CA ASP A 343 -63.17 -113.14 -82.55
C ASP A 343 -63.20 -113.61 -84.02
N MET A 344 -63.11 -112.68 -84.97
CA MET A 344 -63.01 -113.02 -86.40
C MET A 344 -61.69 -113.72 -86.74
N GLU A 345 -60.59 -113.37 -86.06
CA GLU A 345 -59.29 -114.04 -86.20
C GLU A 345 -59.30 -115.45 -85.63
N CYS A 346 -59.94 -115.69 -84.47
CA CYS A 346 -60.17 -117.03 -83.94
C CYS A 346 -60.94 -117.90 -84.95
N ILE A 347 -62.04 -117.39 -85.52
CA ILE A 347 -62.80 -118.10 -86.57
C ILE A 347 -61.92 -118.41 -87.80
N TYR A 348 -61.02 -117.50 -88.20
CA TYR A 348 -60.10 -117.75 -89.31
C TYR A 348 -59.05 -118.81 -88.98
N ILE A 349 -58.53 -118.82 -87.75
CA ILE A 349 -57.61 -119.85 -87.25
C ILE A 349 -58.31 -121.21 -87.26
N ASP A 350 -59.53 -121.31 -86.73
CA ASP A 350 -60.33 -122.55 -86.75
C ASP A 350 -60.55 -123.08 -88.17
N MET A 351 -60.87 -122.19 -89.13
CA MET A 351 -61.04 -122.54 -90.54
C MET A 351 -59.72 -122.98 -91.20
N SER A 352 -58.59 -122.39 -90.81
CA SER A 352 -57.24 -122.80 -91.25
C SER A 352 -56.87 -124.19 -90.69
N ASP A 353 -57.20 -124.44 -89.43
CA ASP A 353 -57.01 -125.71 -88.74
C ASP A 353 -57.89 -126.82 -89.34
N GLN A 354 -59.13 -126.50 -89.72
CA GLN A 354 -60.01 -127.40 -90.46
C GLN A 354 -59.42 -127.73 -91.84
N ARG A 355 -58.94 -126.72 -92.60
CA ARG A 355 -58.27 -126.94 -93.89
C ARG A 355 -57.07 -127.89 -93.77
N ALA A 356 -56.27 -127.77 -92.71
CA ALA A 356 -55.12 -128.65 -92.45
C ALA A 356 -55.51 -130.11 -92.11
N LYS A 357 -56.76 -130.36 -91.71
CA LYS A 357 -57.29 -131.68 -91.29
C LYS A 357 -58.14 -132.38 -92.38
N MET A 358 -58.23 -131.81 -93.59
CA MET A 358 -59.08 -132.35 -94.66
C MET A 358 -58.53 -133.64 -95.29
N SER A 359 -59.43 -134.62 -95.51
CA SER A 359 -59.12 -135.89 -96.17
C SER A 359 -58.96 -135.75 -97.69
N PRO A 360 -58.07 -136.52 -98.36
CA PRO A 360 -57.84 -136.45 -99.81
C PRO A 360 -59.09 -136.56 -100.70
N ARG A 361 -60.17 -137.19 -100.22
CA ARG A 361 -61.43 -137.31 -100.97
C ARG A 361 -62.27 -136.02 -100.99
N ALA A 362 -62.13 -135.16 -99.98
CA ALA A 362 -62.77 -133.85 -99.99
C ALA A 362 -62.03 -132.84 -100.91
N ILE A 363 -60.79 -133.16 -101.30
CA ILE A 363 -60.01 -132.38 -102.27
C ILE A 363 -60.57 -132.53 -103.68
N THR A 364 -60.97 -133.75 -104.07
CA THR A 364 -61.55 -134.03 -105.40
C THR A 364 -62.95 -133.44 -105.57
N ASP A 365 -63.71 -133.30 -104.48
CA ASP A 365 -65.10 -132.83 -104.50
C ASP A 365 -65.20 -131.28 -104.42
N GLY A 366 -64.09 -130.56 -104.60
CA GLY A 366 -64.08 -129.08 -104.69
C GLY A 366 -64.17 -128.32 -103.34
N TRP A 367 -64.37 -129.01 -102.22
CA TRP A 367 -64.50 -128.38 -100.89
C TRP A 367 -63.28 -127.53 -100.48
N LEU A 368 -62.08 -127.88 -100.97
CA LEU A 368 -60.89 -127.05 -100.76
C LEU A 368 -61.03 -125.65 -101.38
N SER A 369 -61.61 -125.55 -102.59
CA SER A 369 -61.84 -124.27 -103.27
C SER A 369 -62.89 -123.42 -102.54
N GLU A 370 -63.97 -124.05 -102.05
CA GLU A 370 -64.93 -123.36 -101.18
C GLU A 370 -64.31 -122.88 -99.86
N MET A 371 -63.51 -123.73 -99.21
CA MET A 371 -62.85 -123.37 -97.96
C MET A 371 -61.84 -122.23 -98.18
N GLU A 372 -61.08 -122.25 -99.27
CA GLU A 372 -60.19 -121.17 -99.66
C GLU A 372 -60.94 -119.88 -100.00
N MET A 373 -62.10 -119.94 -100.68
CA MET A 373 -62.96 -118.77 -100.88
C MET A 373 -63.54 -118.22 -99.57
N LYS A 374 -63.97 -119.09 -98.64
CA LYS A 374 -64.45 -118.71 -97.30
C LYS A 374 -63.34 -118.08 -96.46
N MET A 375 -62.14 -118.68 -96.44
CA MET A 375 -60.95 -118.12 -95.79
C MET A 375 -60.52 -116.78 -96.42
N ALA A 376 -60.53 -116.66 -97.75
CA ALA A 376 -60.21 -115.40 -98.43
C ALA A 376 -61.23 -114.30 -98.12
N THR A 377 -62.52 -114.65 -98.02
CA THR A 377 -63.59 -113.73 -97.62
C THR A 377 -63.43 -113.29 -96.17
N GLN A 378 -63.23 -114.24 -95.24
CA GLN A 378 -62.96 -113.95 -93.83
C GLN A 378 -61.70 -113.09 -93.65
N ARG A 379 -60.62 -113.37 -94.39
CA ARG A 379 -59.39 -112.58 -94.38
C ARG A 379 -59.61 -111.16 -94.91
N ARG A 380 -60.46 -110.97 -95.93
CA ARG A 380 -60.89 -109.62 -96.39
C ARG A 380 -61.68 -108.89 -95.30
N MET A 381 -62.60 -109.58 -94.61
CA MET A 381 -63.38 -109.00 -93.50
C MET A 381 -62.49 -108.59 -92.32
N ILE A 382 -61.56 -109.45 -91.89
CA ILE A 382 -60.55 -109.12 -90.87
C ILE A 382 -59.70 -107.94 -91.31
N THR A 383 -59.24 -107.92 -92.57
CA THR A 383 -58.41 -106.82 -93.08
C THR A 383 -59.19 -105.50 -93.11
N ALA A 384 -60.45 -105.52 -93.55
CA ALA A 384 -61.32 -104.35 -93.54
C ALA A 384 -61.58 -103.84 -92.11
N ALA A 385 -61.88 -104.73 -91.17
CA ALA A 385 -62.08 -104.37 -89.77
C ALA A 385 -60.80 -103.84 -89.10
N LYS A 386 -59.63 -104.42 -89.40
CA LYS A 386 -58.33 -103.90 -88.92
C LYS A 386 -58.00 -102.52 -89.51
N LEU A 387 -58.30 -102.30 -90.79
CA LEU A 387 -58.12 -100.99 -91.42
C LEU A 387 -59.08 -99.95 -90.80
N ASP A 388 -60.33 -100.31 -90.51
CA ASP A 388 -61.27 -99.42 -89.83
C ASP A 388 -60.89 -99.14 -88.36
N ALA A 389 -60.42 -100.16 -87.62
CA ALA A 389 -59.96 -99.98 -86.24
C ALA A 389 -58.69 -99.10 -86.17
N ILE A 390 -57.78 -99.16 -87.16
CA ILE A 390 -56.55 -98.35 -87.18
C ILE A 390 -56.80 -96.95 -87.77
N PHE A 391 -57.40 -96.87 -88.96
CA PHE A 391 -57.51 -95.63 -89.75
C PHE A 391 -58.88 -94.94 -89.66
N GLY A 392 -59.92 -95.66 -89.24
CA GLY A 392 -61.22 -95.09 -88.87
C GLY A 392 -61.22 -94.70 -87.40
N HIS A 393 -61.74 -95.58 -86.55
CA HIS A 393 -61.98 -95.36 -85.12
C HIS A 393 -60.70 -95.06 -84.32
N GLY A 394 -59.58 -95.72 -84.62
CA GLY A 394 -58.30 -95.49 -83.93
C GLY A 394 -57.68 -94.13 -84.27
N TYR A 395 -57.84 -93.68 -85.52
CA TYR A 395 -57.36 -92.37 -85.96
C TYR A 395 -58.21 -91.23 -85.39
N THR A 396 -59.53 -91.36 -85.37
CA THR A 396 -60.41 -90.38 -84.72
C THR A 396 -60.17 -90.32 -83.21
N PHE A 397 -60.05 -91.46 -82.53
CA PHE A 397 -59.63 -91.54 -81.13
C PHE A 397 -58.31 -90.78 -80.91
N LYS A 398 -57.25 -91.07 -81.68
CA LYS A 398 -55.96 -90.40 -81.51
C LYS A 398 -55.99 -88.90 -81.82
N GLN A 399 -56.81 -88.45 -82.76
CA GLN A 399 -57.04 -87.02 -82.97
C GLN A 399 -57.71 -86.34 -81.77
N HIS A 400 -58.70 -86.99 -81.14
CA HIS A 400 -59.43 -86.43 -80.01
C HIS A 400 -58.60 -86.48 -78.71
N ASP A 401 -57.82 -87.54 -78.50
CA ASP A 401 -56.82 -87.69 -77.44
C ASP A 401 -55.71 -86.62 -77.54
N ALA A 402 -55.17 -86.38 -78.74
CA ALA A 402 -54.20 -85.30 -79.00
C ALA A 402 -54.77 -83.89 -78.72
N LYS A 403 -56.05 -83.65 -79.03
CA LYS A 403 -56.73 -82.38 -78.70
C LYS A 403 -56.95 -82.26 -77.19
N LEU A 404 -57.33 -83.36 -76.51
CA LEU A 404 -57.56 -83.38 -75.08
C LEU A 404 -56.27 -83.15 -74.28
N THR A 405 -55.17 -83.78 -74.68
CA THR A 405 -53.84 -83.58 -74.06
C THR A 405 -53.34 -82.15 -74.22
N ASP A 406 -53.39 -81.54 -75.41
CA ASP A 406 -53.06 -80.11 -75.58
C ASP A 406 -53.95 -79.18 -74.73
N HIS A 407 -55.24 -79.48 -74.59
CA HIS A 407 -56.12 -78.72 -73.69
C HIS A 407 -55.72 -78.87 -72.21
N ARG A 408 -55.38 -80.08 -71.74
CA ARG A 408 -54.90 -80.35 -70.38
C ARG A 408 -53.55 -79.67 -70.12
N ASP A 409 -52.65 -79.71 -71.08
CA ASP A 409 -51.35 -79.05 -71.06
C ASP A 409 -51.44 -77.52 -70.97
N ARG A 410 -52.34 -76.90 -71.75
CA ARG A 410 -52.62 -75.45 -71.66
C ARG A 410 -53.15 -75.07 -70.27
N LEU A 411 -53.99 -75.91 -69.69
CA LEU A 411 -54.55 -75.74 -68.36
C LEU A 411 -53.45 -75.90 -67.29
N ALA A 412 -52.60 -76.92 -67.39
CA ALA A 412 -51.47 -77.16 -66.51
C ALA A 412 -50.42 -76.02 -66.57
N ARG A 413 -50.12 -75.48 -67.75
CA ARG A 413 -49.25 -74.30 -67.91
C ARG A 413 -49.85 -73.07 -67.23
N ALA A 414 -51.16 -72.84 -67.37
CA ALA A 414 -51.85 -71.72 -66.72
C ALA A 414 -51.91 -71.87 -65.19
N THR A 415 -52.23 -73.06 -64.67
CA THR A 415 -52.23 -73.32 -63.22
C THR A 415 -50.83 -73.21 -62.63
N PHE A 416 -49.79 -73.72 -63.29
CA PHE A 416 -48.40 -73.55 -62.87
C PHE A 416 -48.02 -72.06 -62.80
N ARG A 417 -48.38 -71.27 -63.82
CA ARG A 417 -48.14 -69.82 -63.82
C ARG A 417 -48.85 -69.12 -62.66
N LYS A 418 -50.12 -69.47 -62.37
CA LYS A 418 -50.85 -68.98 -61.20
C LYS A 418 -50.13 -69.32 -59.89
N HIS A 419 -49.64 -70.54 -59.71
CA HIS A 419 -48.91 -70.92 -58.49
C HIS A 419 -47.61 -70.13 -58.30
N GLN A 420 -46.85 -69.87 -59.37
CA GLN A 420 -45.67 -69.01 -59.31
C GLN A 420 -46.01 -67.58 -58.86
N LEU A 421 -47.09 -67.00 -59.40
CA LEU A 421 -47.53 -65.65 -59.05
C LEU A 421 -48.02 -65.57 -57.60
N VAL A 422 -48.78 -66.56 -57.13
CA VAL A 422 -49.20 -66.67 -55.73
C VAL A 422 -47.99 -66.76 -54.80
N LYS A 423 -46.98 -67.57 -55.15
CA LYS A 423 -45.73 -67.68 -54.37
C LYS A 423 -45.01 -66.33 -54.28
N TRP A 424 -44.78 -65.67 -55.42
CA TRP A 424 -44.13 -64.36 -55.46
C TRP A 424 -44.93 -63.31 -54.67
N ARG A 425 -46.25 -63.33 -54.76
CA ARG A 425 -47.14 -62.46 -53.97
C ARG A 425 -46.98 -62.71 -52.46
N THR A 426 -46.87 -63.97 -52.03
CA THR A 426 -46.62 -64.27 -50.60
C THR A 426 -45.23 -63.82 -50.15
N GLU A 427 -44.20 -63.91 -51.00
CA GLU A 427 -42.85 -63.42 -50.72
C GLU A 427 -42.84 -61.88 -50.55
N GLU A 428 -43.46 -61.14 -51.48
CA GLU A 428 -43.61 -59.67 -51.39
C GLU A 428 -44.40 -59.23 -50.14
N PHE A 429 -45.44 -59.99 -49.75
CA PHE A 429 -46.19 -59.72 -48.52
C PHE A 429 -45.35 -59.92 -47.26
N VAL A 430 -44.58 -61.02 -47.18
CA VAL A 430 -43.70 -61.30 -46.04
C VAL A 430 -42.62 -60.24 -45.90
N ASP A 431 -42.02 -59.81 -47.01
CA ASP A 431 -41.05 -58.71 -47.03
C ASP A 431 -41.67 -57.38 -46.56
N TYR A 432 -42.83 -57.00 -47.11
CA TYR A 432 -43.56 -55.80 -46.71
C TYR A 432 -43.87 -55.82 -45.20
N TRP A 433 -44.42 -56.93 -44.70
CA TRP A 433 -44.80 -57.09 -43.31
C TRP A 433 -43.60 -57.05 -42.37
N THR A 434 -42.53 -57.79 -42.70
CA THR A 434 -41.28 -57.82 -41.94
C THR A 434 -40.67 -56.42 -41.84
N ARG A 435 -40.71 -55.65 -42.94
CA ARG A 435 -40.20 -54.27 -42.96
C ARG A 435 -41.05 -53.32 -42.13
N GLU A 436 -42.37 -53.45 -42.18
CA GLU A 436 -43.29 -52.64 -41.37
C GLU A 436 -43.12 -52.94 -39.88
N MET A 437 -43.04 -54.22 -39.49
CA MET A 437 -42.79 -54.61 -38.10
C MET A 437 -41.43 -54.09 -37.59
N ASN A 438 -40.38 -54.16 -38.42
CA ASN A 438 -39.07 -53.58 -38.10
C ASN A 438 -39.12 -52.05 -37.96
N HIS A 439 -39.95 -51.36 -38.74
CA HIS A 439 -40.15 -49.92 -38.58
C HIS A 439 -40.85 -49.59 -37.25
N LEU A 440 -41.96 -50.27 -36.96
CA LEU A 440 -42.71 -50.10 -35.71
C LEU A 440 -41.90 -50.50 -34.46
N ALA A 441 -40.98 -51.46 -34.57
CA ALA A 441 -40.01 -51.77 -33.52
C ALA A 441 -39.06 -50.59 -33.28
N ARG A 442 -38.40 -50.07 -34.33
CA ARG A 442 -37.50 -48.90 -34.22
C ARG A 442 -38.20 -47.67 -33.64
N VAL A 443 -39.44 -47.39 -34.04
CA VAL A 443 -40.23 -46.27 -33.50
C VAL A 443 -40.52 -46.46 -32.01
N ARG A 444 -40.88 -47.67 -31.58
CA ARG A 444 -41.05 -48.01 -30.15
C ARG A 444 -39.74 -47.88 -29.37
N ASP A 445 -38.61 -48.34 -29.91
CA ASP A 445 -37.30 -48.22 -29.26
C ASP A 445 -36.83 -46.77 -29.14
N GLU A 446 -37.12 -45.93 -30.14
CA GLU A 446 -36.88 -44.48 -30.06
C GLU A 446 -37.78 -43.82 -29.01
N ALA A 447 -39.07 -44.13 -28.99
CA ALA A 447 -40.01 -43.60 -27.99
C ALA A 447 -39.61 -44.03 -26.57
N HIS A 448 -39.25 -45.31 -26.38
CA HIS A 448 -38.76 -45.81 -25.10
C HIS A 448 -37.46 -45.11 -24.67
N ARG A 449 -36.48 -44.95 -25.57
CA ARG A 449 -35.24 -44.19 -25.28
C ARG A 449 -35.50 -42.72 -24.95
N ARG A 450 -36.47 -42.07 -25.61
CA ARG A 450 -36.91 -40.70 -25.27
C ARG A 450 -37.52 -40.67 -23.86
N ASN A 451 -38.47 -41.56 -23.57
CA ASN A 451 -39.12 -41.66 -22.25
C ASN A 451 -38.10 -41.92 -21.13
N VAL A 452 -37.17 -42.86 -21.30
CA VAL A 452 -36.09 -43.13 -20.33
C VAL A 452 -35.21 -41.89 -20.14
N ALA A 453 -34.86 -41.18 -21.21
CA ALA A 453 -34.08 -39.94 -21.13
C ALA A 453 -34.85 -38.81 -20.42
N GLU A 454 -36.16 -38.69 -20.60
CA GLU A 454 -37.00 -37.71 -19.90
C GLU A 454 -37.20 -38.06 -18.43
N GLN A 455 -37.47 -39.31 -18.09
CA GLN A 455 -37.50 -39.78 -16.70
C GLN A 455 -36.15 -39.51 -16.01
N ARG A 456 -35.02 -39.82 -16.67
CA ARG A 456 -33.68 -39.48 -16.14
C ARG A 456 -33.47 -37.98 -15.93
N ARG A 457 -34.09 -37.10 -16.73
CA ARG A 457 -34.06 -35.63 -16.52
C ARG A 457 -35.00 -35.17 -15.40
N LYS A 458 -36.20 -35.76 -15.30
CA LYS A 458 -37.22 -35.46 -14.28
C LYS A 458 -36.73 -35.82 -12.88
N TRP A 459 -36.13 -37.00 -12.73
CA TRP A 459 -35.58 -37.52 -11.49
C TRP A 459 -34.09 -37.18 -11.29
N ALA A 460 -33.51 -36.29 -12.10
CA ALA A 460 -32.14 -35.83 -11.92
C ALA A 460 -32.00 -35.03 -10.62
N VAL A 461 -31.43 -35.65 -9.59
CA VAL A 461 -31.15 -35.00 -8.30
C VAL A 461 -30.20 -33.82 -8.52
N LYS A 462 -30.72 -32.61 -8.30
CA LYS A 462 -29.93 -31.38 -8.32
C LYS A 462 -29.29 -31.18 -6.95
N PHE A 463 -27.97 -31.14 -6.90
CA PHE A 463 -27.24 -30.75 -5.70
C PHE A 463 -27.26 -29.23 -5.57
N TYR A 464 -27.41 -28.72 -4.35
CA TYR A 464 -27.46 -27.28 -4.07
C TYR A 464 -26.36 -26.88 -3.08
N ASN A 465 -25.77 -25.70 -3.29
CA ASN A 465 -24.84 -25.09 -2.35
C ASN A 465 -25.60 -24.61 -1.10
N LYS A 466 -24.88 -24.35 0.00
CA LYS A 466 -25.43 -23.65 1.19
C LYS A 466 -26.06 -22.28 0.87
N SER A 467 -25.79 -21.72 -0.31
CA SER A 467 -26.36 -20.47 -0.84
C SER A 467 -27.54 -20.67 -1.81
N GLY A 468 -28.15 -21.87 -1.86
CA GLY A 468 -29.31 -22.17 -2.71
C GLY A 468 -29.05 -22.26 -4.21
N LYS A 469 -27.82 -22.04 -4.68
CA LYS A 469 -27.43 -22.18 -6.10
C LYS A 469 -27.16 -23.64 -6.45
N VAL A 470 -27.61 -24.08 -7.63
CA VAL A 470 -27.35 -25.44 -8.15
C VAL A 470 -25.84 -25.64 -8.32
N GLN A 471 -25.35 -26.74 -7.76
CA GLN A 471 -23.95 -27.14 -7.76
C GLN A 471 -23.63 -27.84 -9.10
N LEU A 472 -22.93 -27.14 -9.99
CA LEU A 472 -22.73 -27.60 -11.38
C LEU A 472 -21.85 -28.86 -11.48
N HIS A 473 -20.93 -29.02 -10.54
CA HIS A 473 -20.19 -30.26 -10.36
C HIS A 473 -20.92 -31.11 -9.32
N ARG A 474 -21.28 -32.35 -9.72
CA ARG A 474 -21.67 -33.40 -8.77
C ARG A 474 -20.55 -33.46 -7.72
N PRO A 475 -20.82 -33.35 -6.40
CA PRO A 475 -19.81 -33.65 -5.41
C PRO A 475 -19.28 -35.06 -5.71
N ALA A 476 -17.97 -35.27 -5.58
CA ALA A 476 -17.38 -36.59 -5.76
C ALA A 476 -18.22 -37.60 -4.97
N PRO A 477 -18.58 -38.76 -5.56
CA PRO A 477 -19.44 -39.71 -4.87
C PRO A 477 -18.83 -39.94 -3.49
N ARG A 478 -19.65 -39.77 -2.43
CA ARG A 478 -19.21 -40.21 -1.11
C ARG A 478 -18.78 -41.65 -1.30
N VAL A 479 -17.55 -41.95 -0.89
CA VAL A 479 -17.11 -43.34 -0.75
C VAL A 479 -17.89 -43.85 0.44
N ASP A 480 -19.12 -44.27 0.16
CA ASP A 480 -19.98 -44.95 1.12
C ASP A 480 -19.28 -46.28 1.38
N THR A 481 -18.55 -46.34 2.49
CA THR A 481 -17.83 -47.53 2.96
C THR A 481 -18.78 -48.66 3.35
N THR A 482 -20.09 -48.45 3.25
CA THR A 482 -21.11 -49.48 3.29
C THR A 482 -21.18 -50.19 1.93
N PHE A 483 -20.63 -51.40 1.87
CA PHE A 483 -20.82 -52.34 0.78
C PHE A 483 -22.30 -52.46 0.39
N SER A 484 -22.60 -52.31 -0.91
CA SER A 484 -23.96 -52.43 -1.45
C SER A 484 -23.96 -53.36 -2.65
N MET A 485 -24.64 -54.49 -2.51
CA MET A 485 -24.84 -55.53 -3.53
C MET A 485 -25.43 -55.00 -4.85
N ALA A 486 -26.07 -53.82 -4.83
CA ALA A 486 -26.70 -53.23 -6.01
C ALA A 486 -25.71 -52.69 -7.06
N ASN A 487 -24.43 -52.47 -6.69
CA ASN A 487 -23.41 -51.94 -7.61
C ASN A 487 -22.46 -53.02 -8.17
N THR A 488 -22.48 -54.23 -7.62
CA THR A 488 -21.76 -55.39 -8.19
C THR A 488 -22.54 -55.95 -9.36
N ASN A 489 -21.95 -55.95 -10.56
CA ASN A 489 -22.61 -56.42 -11.77
C ASN A 489 -22.55 -57.96 -11.85
N LEU A 490 -23.43 -58.62 -11.09
CA LEU A 490 -23.47 -60.08 -10.85
C LEU A 490 -23.62 -60.95 -12.12
N LEU A 491 -23.92 -60.34 -13.27
CA LEU A 491 -24.08 -61.00 -14.57
C LEU A 491 -22.89 -60.77 -15.52
N ALA A 492 -21.84 -60.07 -15.09
CA ALA A 492 -20.69 -59.76 -15.95
C ALA A 492 -19.72 -60.94 -16.17
N THR A 493 -19.83 -62.00 -15.37
CA THR A 493 -18.91 -63.15 -15.38
C THR A 493 -19.57 -64.48 -15.76
N SER A 494 -20.90 -64.52 -15.93
CA SER A 494 -21.60 -65.71 -16.40
C SER A 494 -21.41 -65.90 -17.91
N SER A 495 -20.33 -66.57 -18.31
CA SER A 495 -20.26 -67.19 -19.64
C SER A 495 -21.36 -68.25 -19.74
N ALA A 496 -22.22 -68.16 -20.75
CA ALA A 496 -23.37 -69.05 -20.87
C ALA A 496 -22.93 -70.50 -21.14
N THR A 497 -22.99 -71.33 -20.10
CA THR A 497 -22.91 -72.81 -20.17
C THR A 497 -24.25 -73.38 -19.75
N THR A 498 -24.80 -74.31 -20.53
CA THR A 498 -26.22 -74.68 -20.52
C THR A 498 -26.59 -75.88 -19.65
N ASP A 499 -25.72 -76.29 -18.72
CA ASP A 499 -25.85 -77.54 -17.96
C ASP A 499 -25.92 -77.30 -16.43
N SER A 500 -26.76 -78.07 -15.74
CA SER A 500 -26.98 -78.13 -14.28
C SER A 500 -27.27 -76.78 -13.57
N SER A 501 -28.55 -76.50 -13.29
CA SER A 501 -28.96 -75.27 -12.58
C SER A 501 -28.31 -75.12 -11.20
N ASP A 502 -28.15 -76.22 -10.49
CA ASP A 502 -27.86 -76.18 -9.06
C ASP A 502 -26.35 -76.02 -8.79
N ASP A 503 -25.50 -76.63 -9.63
CA ASP A 503 -24.05 -76.41 -9.61
C ASP A 503 -23.69 -74.99 -10.07
N VAL A 504 -24.41 -74.44 -11.06
CA VAL A 504 -24.24 -73.05 -11.49
C VAL A 504 -24.64 -72.09 -10.38
N ILE A 505 -25.72 -72.35 -9.64
CA ILE A 505 -26.12 -71.53 -8.49
C ILE A 505 -25.11 -71.66 -7.33
N ALA A 506 -24.61 -72.86 -7.04
CA ALA A 506 -23.60 -73.10 -6.00
C ALA A 506 -22.28 -72.39 -6.31
N THR A 507 -21.77 -72.53 -7.54
CA THR A 507 -20.54 -71.86 -8.00
C THR A 507 -20.70 -70.34 -8.09
N LEU A 508 -21.87 -69.83 -8.50
CA LEU A 508 -22.15 -68.39 -8.44
C LEU A 508 -22.21 -67.89 -6.99
N SER A 509 -22.82 -68.65 -6.07
CA SER A 509 -22.81 -68.38 -4.62
C SER A 509 -21.39 -68.29 -4.09
N ASP A 510 -20.52 -69.24 -4.43
CA ASP A 510 -19.15 -69.27 -3.92
C ASP A 510 -18.26 -68.20 -4.55
N GLN A 511 -18.48 -67.85 -5.83
CA GLN A 511 -17.86 -66.65 -6.43
C GLN A 511 -18.35 -65.36 -5.74
N VAL A 512 -19.63 -65.24 -5.42
CA VAL A 512 -20.17 -64.10 -4.66
C VAL A 512 -19.56 -64.02 -3.26
N LYS A 513 -19.43 -65.15 -2.54
CA LYS A 513 -18.72 -65.21 -1.26
C LYS A 513 -17.27 -64.77 -1.42
N LEU A 514 -16.56 -65.26 -2.43
CA LEU A 514 -15.14 -64.95 -2.66
C LEU A 514 -14.92 -63.47 -2.97
N VAL A 515 -15.73 -62.86 -3.84
CA VAL A 515 -15.72 -61.41 -4.12
C VAL A 515 -16.10 -60.59 -2.88
N THR A 516 -17.04 -61.07 -2.07
CA THR A 516 -17.45 -60.41 -0.81
C THR A 516 -16.31 -60.48 0.22
N VAL A 517 -15.67 -61.62 0.41
CA VAL A 517 -14.51 -61.78 1.31
C VAL A 517 -13.34 -60.95 0.82
N GLN A 518 -13.03 -60.94 -0.47
CA GLN A 518 -11.91 -60.19 -1.04
C GLN A 518 -12.11 -58.67 -0.93
N SER A 519 -13.35 -58.18 -1.10
CA SER A 519 -13.69 -56.77 -0.88
C SER A 519 -13.72 -56.39 0.60
N GLN A 520 -14.18 -57.26 1.50
CA GLN A 520 -14.06 -57.08 2.95
C GLN A 520 -12.58 -57.05 3.41
N LEU A 521 -11.72 -57.90 2.84
CA LEU A 521 -10.28 -57.90 3.10
C LEU A 521 -9.61 -56.61 2.59
N ALA A 522 -9.98 -56.15 1.40
CA ALA A 522 -9.51 -54.86 0.87
C ALA A 522 -9.94 -53.70 1.79
N GLN A 523 -11.21 -53.68 2.22
CA GLN A 523 -11.71 -52.67 3.15
C GLN A 523 -11.01 -52.73 4.52
N ALA A 524 -10.78 -53.92 5.07
CA ALA A 524 -10.05 -54.10 6.32
C ALA A 524 -8.61 -53.61 6.20
N THR A 525 -7.90 -53.98 5.13
CA THR A 525 -6.52 -53.51 4.88
C THR A 525 -6.46 -51.99 4.69
N GLU A 526 -7.42 -51.37 4.00
CA GLU A 526 -7.50 -49.91 3.88
C GLU A 526 -7.73 -49.22 5.25
N MET A 527 -8.57 -49.80 6.13
CA MET A 527 -8.75 -49.29 7.50
C MET A 527 -7.51 -49.48 8.39
N PHE A 528 -6.75 -50.57 8.23
CA PHE A 528 -5.54 -50.82 9.03
C PHE A 528 -4.27 -50.14 8.49
N THR A 529 -4.24 -49.75 7.20
CA THR A 529 -3.11 -49.04 6.55
C THR A 529 -2.62 -47.82 7.34
N PRO A 530 -3.47 -46.87 7.81
CA PRO A 530 -3.00 -45.72 8.60
C PRO A 530 -2.42 -46.10 9.98
N LEU A 531 -2.77 -47.26 10.55
CA LEU A 531 -2.16 -47.75 11.79
C LEU A 531 -0.79 -48.36 11.51
N LEU A 532 -0.67 -49.21 10.49
CA LEU A 532 0.60 -49.81 10.05
C LEU A 532 1.63 -48.74 9.66
N GLN A 533 1.19 -47.70 8.95
CA GLN A 533 2.03 -46.56 8.56
C GLN A 533 2.49 -45.72 9.77
N ARG A 534 1.73 -45.75 10.87
CA ARG A 534 2.09 -45.08 12.12
C ARG A 534 3.12 -45.90 12.90
N PHE A 535 2.93 -47.21 13.01
CA PHE A 535 3.88 -48.14 13.65
C PHE A 535 5.26 -48.11 12.96
N SER A 536 5.31 -48.13 11.62
CA SER A 536 6.58 -48.04 10.88
C SER A 536 7.29 -46.70 11.07
N SER A 537 6.53 -45.59 11.19
CA SER A 537 7.11 -44.28 11.50
C SER A 537 7.74 -44.22 12.90
N THR A 538 7.11 -44.83 13.92
CA THR A 538 7.66 -44.89 15.28
C THR A 538 8.86 -45.82 15.38
N HIS A 539 8.84 -46.95 14.67
CA HIS A 539 9.97 -47.89 14.60
C HIS A 539 11.21 -47.22 14.00
N SER A 540 11.04 -46.50 12.88
CA SER A 540 12.13 -45.73 12.24
C SER A 540 12.70 -44.63 13.16
N ALA A 541 11.84 -43.95 13.95
CA ALA A 541 12.28 -42.90 14.87
C ALA A 541 13.11 -43.46 16.05
N VAL A 542 12.73 -44.61 16.62
CA VAL A 542 13.49 -45.26 17.70
C VAL A 542 14.89 -45.68 17.21
N HIS A 543 14.99 -46.22 15.98
CA HIS A 543 16.27 -46.58 15.37
C HIS A 543 17.18 -45.38 15.07
N GLN A 544 16.64 -44.17 14.92
CA GLN A 544 17.45 -42.95 14.82
C GLN A 544 18.00 -42.56 16.20
N MET A 545 17.17 -42.53 17.24
CA MET A 545 17.62 -42.14 18.59
C MET A 545 18.72 -43.06 19.16
N THR A 546 18.74 -44.35 18.78
CA THR A 546 19.81 -45.27 19.19
C THR A 546 21.14 -45.08 18.44
N ARG A 547 21.20 -44.28 17.36
CA ARG A 547 22.44 -44.01 16.62
C ARG A 547 23.19 -42.76 17.12
N ASP A 548 22.50 -41.84 17.77
CA ASP A 548 23.06 -40.53 18.15
C ASP A 548 23.75 -40.51 19.53
N CYS A 549 23.78 -41.64 20.25
CA CYS A 549 24.46 -41.75 21.54
C CYS A 549 25.85 -42.41 21.43
N LYS A 550 26.92 -41.60 21.55
CA LYS A 550 28.25 -42.04 21.97
C LYS A 550 28.72 -41.22 23.20
N PRO A 551 29.42 -41.83 24.17
CA PRO A 551 29.75 -41.19 25.45
C PRO A 551 31.08 -40.41 25.40
N ASN A 552 31.23 -39.40 26.27
CA ASN A 552 32.54 -39.02 26.78
C ASN A 552 32.48 -38.24 28.12
N LEU A 553 33.60 -38.26 28.85
CA LEU A 553 33.75 -37.95 30.28
C LEU A 553 34.01 -36.45 30.62
N PRO A 554 33.96 -36.05 31.92
CA PRO A 554 33.94 -34.65 32.35
C PRO A 554 35.29 -34.12 32.88
N PRO A 555 35.42 -32.79 33.03
CA PRO A 555 36.17 -32.14 34.10
C PRO A 555 35.24 -31.33 35.03
N LEU A 556 35.33 -31.42 36.36
CA LEU A 556 36.34 -30.90 37.30
C LEU A 556 36.18 -29.39 37.60
N ALA A 557 36.25 -29.05 38.89
CA ALA A 557 35.80 -27.79 39.48
C ALA A 557 36.95 -26.83 39.82
N ASP A 558 36.61 -25.56 39.96
CA ASP A 558 37.24 -24.49 40.78
C ASP A 558 36.56 -23.17 40.40
N ASN A 559 36.35 -22.14 41.21
CA ASN A 559 36.27 -21.90 42.66
C ASN A 559 35.96 -20.38 42.79
N PHE A 560 35.23 -19.94 43.83
CA PHE A 560 35.39 -18.69 44.63
C PHE A 560 35.84 -17.33 43.97
N VAL A 561 35.34 -16.13 44.33
CA VAL A 561 34.33 -15.66 45.31
C VAL A 561 34.06 -14.14 45.16
N ASN A 562 33.22 -13.56 46.03
CA ASN A 562 32.86 -12.14 46.25
C ASN A 562 31.77 -11.55 45.31
N GLN A 563 30.61 -11.09 45.80
CA GLN A 563 30.29 -10.07 46.84
C GLN A 563 30.58 -8.63 46.39
N ALA A 564 29.75 -7.62 46.68
CA ALA A 564 28.38 -7.60 47.23
C ALA A 564 27.75 -6.18 47.07
N ALA A 565 26.44 -6.09 47.32
CA ALA A 565 25.67 -4.88 47.66
C ALA A 565 25.58 -3.76 46.58
N ALA A 566 24.59 -2.85 46.61
CA ALA A 566 23.53 -2.63 47.61
C ALA A 566 22.21 -2.22 46.93
N GLU A 567 21.10 -2.62 47.57
CA GLU A 567 19.90 -1.79 47.87
C GLU A 567 19.10 -1.09 46.75
N ALA A 568 17.79 -0.86 46.86
CA ALA A 568 16.68 -1.38 47.65
C ALA A 568 15.45 -0.50 47.33
N GLN A 569 14.27 -0.99 47.72
CA GLN A 569 12.95 -0.33 47.78
C GLN A 569 12.01 -0.59 46.58
N VAL A 570 10.73 -0.98 46.71
CA VAL A 570 9.74 -1.36 47.75
C VAL A 570 8.39 -0.81 47.26
N SER A 571 7.28 -1.39 47.72
CA SER A 571 5.86 -1.09 47.40
C SER A 571 5.33 -1.74 46.10
N SER A 572 4.15 -2.38 46.08
CA SER A 572 3.24 -2.74 47.18
C SER A 572 2.28 -3.86 46.79
N ASP A 573 1.86 -4.69 47.75
CA ASP A 573 0.92 -5.80 47.58
C ASP A 573 -0.56 -5.41 47.40
N SER A 574 -1.33 -6.27 46.72
CA SER A 574 -2.62 -6.89 47.15
C SER A 574 -3.36 -7.49 45.91
N VAL A 575 -3.62 -8.81 45.82
CA VAL A 575 -4.68 -9.62 46.50
C VAL A 575 -6.09 -9.20 46.01
N THR A 576 -6.99 -10.01 45.43
CA THR A 576 -7.13 -11.47 45.15
C THR A 576 -7.92 -11.62 43.81
N THR A 577 -7.99 -12.73 43.08
CA THR A 577 -8.94 -13.87 43.33
C THR A 577 -8.79 -14.92 42.21
N MET A 578 -8.64 -16.20 42.57
CA MET A 578 -8.91 -17.41 41.77
C MET A 578 -10.23 -18.04 42.28
N PRO A 579 -10.86 -19.08 41.67
CA PRO A 579 -10.49 -19.93 40.53
C PRO A 579 -11.56 -19.84 39.39
N ILE A 580 -11.68 -20.65 38.32
CA ILE A 580 -11.83 -22.11 38.18
C ILE A 580 -11.50 -22.49 36.72
N SER A 581 -10.82 -23.62 36.52
CA SER A 581 -10.75 -24.30 35.21
C SER A 581 -11.74 -25.48 35.19
N PRO A 582 -12.16 -25.94 34.01
CA PRO A 582 -11.67 -27.28 33.68
C PRO A 582 -11.37 -27.55 32.19
N THR A 583 -10.37 -28.42 32.02
CA THR A 583 -10.24 -29.49 30.99
C THR A 583 -10.05 -29.20 29.50
N LYS A 584 -8.90 -29.71 28.98
CA LYS A 584 -8.72 -30.72 27.89
C LYS A 584 -9.43 -30.44 26.52
N SER A 585 -8.84 -30.65 25.33
CA SER A 585 -7.68 -31.47 24.96
C SER A 585 -7.03 -31.12 23.59
N LYS A 586 -5.73 -31.44 23.50
CA LYS A 586 -5.00 -32.04 22.34
C LYS A 586 -5.89 -32.94 21.43
N LEU A 587 -5.63 -33.21 20.13
CA LEU A 587 -4.70 -32.69 19.08
C LEU A 587 -5.01 -33.41 17.71
N LYS A 588 -4.68 -32.80 16.55
CA LYS A 588 -4.42 -33.44 15.21
C LYS A 588 -5.53 -34.22 14.43
N SER A 589 -6.13 -33.53 13.44
CA SER A 589 -6.02 -33.73 11.96
C SER A 589 -5.89 -35.15 11.33
N PRO A 590 -6.48 -35.39 10.14
CA PRO A 590 -5.70 -35.12 8.90
C PRO A 590 -6.44 -34.46 7.70
N THR A 591 -5.67 -33.63 6.98
CA THR A 591 -5.67 -33.31 5.52
C THR A 591 -6.39 -34.32 4.60
N LYS A 592 -7.10 -33.97 3.50
CA LYS A 592 -6.90 -32.96 2.42
C LYS A 592 -8.27 -32.53 1.84
N ALA A 593 -8.45 -31.49 1.02
CA ALA A 593 -7.74 -30.21 0.84
C ALA A 593 -8.50 -29.31 -0.17
N GLN A 594 -8.65 -28.01 0.11
CA GLN A 594 -8.92 -26.95 -0.88
C GLN A 594 -8.32 -25.64 -0.34
N ALA A 595 -7.14 -25.28 -0.84
CA ALA A 595 -6.38 -24.12 -0.37
C ALA A 595 -6.19 -23.11 -1.51
N SER A 596 -6.97 -22.04 -1.50
CA SER A 596 -6.61 -20.74 -2.09
C SER A 596 -7.69 -19.71 -1.71
N LEU A 597 -7.26 -18.61 -1.08
CA LEU A 597 -8.01 -17.46 -0.52
C LEU A 597 -8.28 -17.52 1.00
N LEU A 598 -7.76 -16.48 1.67
CA LEU A 598 -7.71 -16.16 3.11
C LEU A 598 -6.39 -16.52 3.81
N ALA A 599 -5.44 -15.57 3.75
CA ALA A 599 -4.27 -15.50 4.61
C ALA A 599 -4.33 -14.21 5.45
N PRO A 600 -4.16 -14.26 6.79
CA PRO A 600 -3.98 -13.07 7.61
C PRO A 600 -2.61 -12.40 7.33
N PRO A 601 -2.41 -11.12 7.71
CA PRO A 601 -1.24 -10.36 7.31
C PRO A 601 0.06 -10.95 7.87
N LYS A 602 1.05 -11.13 7.00
CA LYS A 602 2.43 -11.43 7.42
C LYS A 602 3.03 -10.22 8.13
N PRO A 603 3.82 -10.39 9.21
CA PRO A 603 4.66 -9.31 9.72
C PRO A 603 5.64 -8.88 8.62
N PRO A 604 6.08 -7.60 8.60
CA PRO A 604 7.00 -7.12 7.60
C PRO A 604 8.31 -7.91 7.67
N LEU A 605 8.67 -8.55 6.56
CA LEU A 605 10.01 -9.08 6.36
C LEU A 605 11.00 -7.93 6.59
N ARG A 606 11.88 -8.08 7.59
CA ARG A 606 13.06 -7.23 7.70
C ARG A 606 13.78 -7.32 6.35
N SER A 607 13.96 -6.18 5.69
CA SER A 607 14.77 -6.12 4.48
C SER A 607 16.15 -6.69 4.82
N ALA A 608 16.54 -7.77 4.16
CA ALA A 608 17.90 -8.26 4.24
C ALA A 608 18.79 -7.17 3.64
N THR A 609 19.41 -6.37 4.51
CA THR A 609 20.40 -5.37 4.11
C THR A 609 21.63 -6.13 3.64
N VAL A 610 21.64 -6.48 2.35
CA VAL A 610 22.83 -7.03 1.70
C VAL A 610 23.93 -5.97 1.82
N PRO A 611 25.07 -6.27 2.47
CA PRO A 611 26.20 -5.36 2.51
C PRO A 611 26.61 -4.97 1.08
N TRP A 612 26.92 -3.69 0.85
CA TRP A 612 27.28 -3.20 -0.49
C TRP A 612 28.48 -3.96 -1.07
N SER A 613 29.42 -4.42 -0.23
CA SER A 613 30.52 -5.30 -0.62
C SER A 613 30.10 -6.60 -1.31
N LEU A 614 28.93 -7.17 -0.99
CA LEU A 614 28.41 -8.37 -1.67
C LEU A 614 27.74 -8.05 -3.01
N LEU A 615 27.23 -6.82 -3.19
CA LEU A 615 26.77 -6.33 -4.49
C LEU A 615 27.96 -6.05 -5.42
N ASP A 616 28.99 -5.39 -4.91
CA ASP A 616 30.24 -5.11 -5.63
C ASP A 616 30.96 -6.43 -6.01
N GLN A 617 31.00 -7.42 -5.13
CA GLN A 617 31.52 -8.76 -5.45
C GLN A 617 30.69 -9.46 -6.52
N LEU A 618 29.35 -9.38 -6.48
CA LEU A 618 28.49 -9.95 -7.53
C LEU A 618 28.64 -9.24 -8.88
N GLU A 619 28.91 -7.94 -8.88
CA GLU A 619 29.18 -7.18 -10.10
C GLU A 619 30.57 -7.51 -10.67
N ALA A 620 31.58 -7.61 -9.81
CA ALA A 620 32.92 -8.09 -10.16
C ALA A 620 32.89 -9.52 -10.73
N GLU A 621 32.14 -10.46 -10.13
CA GLU A 621 31.97 -11.81 -10.68
C GLU A 621 31.19 -11.81 -11.99
N LYS A 622 30.18 -10.96 -12.18
CA LYS A 622 29.51 -10.81 -13.48
C LYS A 622 30.44 -10.28 -14.56
N VAL A 623 31.33 -9.35 -14.23
CA VAL A 623 32.36 -8.86 -15.17
C VAL A 623 33.35 -9.98 -15.47
N LYS A 624 33.83 -10.70 -14.46
CA LYS A 624 34.76 -11.84 -14.60
C LYS A 624 34.16 -12.97 -15.44
N PHE A 625 32.88 -13.30 -15.23
CA PHE A 625 32.17 -14.31 -16.04
C PHE A 625 31.98 -13.86 -17.49
N LYS A 626 31.71 -12.56 -17.73
CA LYS A 626 31.66 -12.00 -19.08
C LYS A 626 33.02 -12.01 -19.76
N THR A 627 34.12 -11.71 -19.06
CA THR A 627 35.47 -11.77 -19.63
C THR A 627 35.92 -13.21 -19.88
N GLU A 628 35.58 -14.17 -19.01
CA GLU A 628 35.79 -15.61 -19.27
C GLU A 628 34.94 -16.11 -20.46
N GLN A 629 33.69 -15.67 -20.58
CA GLN A 629 32.83 -16.01 -21.71
C GLN A 629 33.34 -15.39 -23.02
N ALA A 630 33.90 -14.18 -22.98
CA ALA A 630 34.56 -13.54 -24.11
C ALA A 630 35.86 -14.27 -24.48
N ALA A 631 36.70 -14.64 -23.51
CA ALA A 631 37.94 -15.39 -23.73
C ALA A 631 37.66 -16.78 -24.33
N ARG A 632 36.61 -17.49 -23.85
CA ARG A 632 36.15 -18.74 -24.44
C ARG A 632 35.63 -18.57 -25.88
N LYS A 633 34.90 -17.48 -26.17
CA LYS A 633 34.47 -17.15 -27.55
C LYS A 633 35.65 -16.76 -28.45
N ALA A 634 36.71 -16.19 -27.89
CA ALA A 634 37.95 -15.86 -28.58
C ALA A 634 38.95 -17.03 -28.69
N GLY A 635 38.54 -18.26 -28.36
CA GLY A 635 39.34 -19.48 -28.54
C GLY A 635 40.44 -19.72 -27.51
N PHE A 636 40.60 -18.86 -26.49
CA PHE A 636 41.60 -19.05 -25.44
C PHE A 636 41.13 -20.08 -24.40
N THR A 637 41.23 -21.37 -24.73
CA THR A 637 41.14 -22.46 -23.75
C THR A 637 42.51 -22.73 -23.14
N THR A 638 42.74 -22.25 -21.92
CA THR A 638 43.94 -22.58 -21.13
C THR A 638 43.90 -24.02 -20.64
N ASN A 639 44.17 -24.96 -21.54
CA ASN A 639 44.28 -26.38 -21.26
C ASN A 639 45.58 -26.66 -20.50
N LYS A 640 45.64 -26.30 -19.21
CA LYS A 640 46.83 -26.55 -18.38
C LYS A 640 46.76 -27.96 -17.79
N HIS A 641 47.37 -28.90 -18.51
CA HIS A 641 47.57 -30.26 -18.03
C HIS A 641 48.26 -30.27 -16.65
N ARG A 642 47.75 -31.15 -15.80
CA ARG A 642 48.35 -31.59 -14.54
C ARG A 642 49.77 -32.11 -14.81
N LYS A 643 50.79 -31.53 -14.16
CA LYS A 643 52.12 -32.11 -13.97
C LYS A 643 52.47 -32.08 -12.49
N GLU A 644 53.19 -33.11 -12.05
CA GLU A 644 53.43 -33.42 -10.65
C GLU A 644 54.72 -32.73 -10.12
N VAL A 645 54.69 -32.36 -8.83
CA VAL A 645 55.71 -32.61 -7.78
C VAL A 645 57.21 -32.50 -8.21
N PRO A 646 58.03 -31.62 -7.58
CA PRO A 646 58.61 -31.99 -6.28
C PRO A 646 58.86 -30.89 -5.22
N VAL A 647 59.13 -31.39 -4.00
CA VAL A 647 59.54 -30.70 -2.77
C VAL A 647 61.04 -30.33 -2.80
N PRO A 648 61.42 -29.15 -2.26
CA PRO A 648 62.46 -29.07 -1.20
C PRO A 648 61.95 -28.21 -0.01
N SER A 649 62.02 -28.66 1.25
CA SER A 649 63.17 -28.81 2.16
C SER A 649 63.70 -27.50 2.77
N ASN A 650 63.49 -27.37 4.10
CA ASN A 650 64.17 -26.55 5.11
C ASN A 650 65.20 -25.49 4.66
N SER A 651 64.93 -24.22 4.98
CA SER A 651 65.82 -23.33 5.76
C SER A 651 64.98 -22.27 6.46
#